data_AF-A0A1Q3F634-F1
#
_entry.id   AF-A0A1Q3F634-F1
#
_cell.length_a   1.000
_cell.length_b   1.000
_cell.length_c   1.000
_cell.angle_alpha   90.00
_cell.angle_beta   90.00
_cell.angle_gamma   90.00
#
_symmetry.space_group_name_H-M   'P 1'
#
loop_
_entity.id
_entity.type
_entity.pdbx_description
1 polymer ?
#
loop_
_entity_poly.entity_id
_entity_poly.type
_entity_poly.pdbx_seq_one_letter_code
_entity_poly.pdbx_strand_id
1 'polypeptide(L)'
;MVMASTASSENDDDDGDDDETGVPRQFAKKKQHDSAKSAQDGEPAGKRARLDEPTTSGMAGTLAAAAPSTAAPYYSDMTRRMMEKMNYDASKGLGKRGQGRVDIVQVSQQKGRRGLGLKLDQLDQAASGFDETAEVLTIPEKVTWFEAGTEESELANLSRDVLEGWLRYGPPKLKIDDEDQFCEPAVLQKVLESKTAFDKLGAQDMRMARTRSNPFETIKASIFMNRAAVKMANMDSMFDYMFTSPVDGAGNSLVKDSDLLYFADVCAGPGGFSEYFLWRKKWLAKGFGFTLKECNDFKLEDFKAGTAETFDTYYGPKENGDVFDPENIQAFADYVLRQTETGVHVMMADGGFSVEGRENEQEILSKQLYLCQILVALSIVRTEGHFVVKLFDLFTPFSVGLIYLVSKCFKKISICKPNTSRPANSERYLVCKWKNPGTDAIQRHLFEVNEFLFAKKDQKDILELVPYEVLKEDEAFFQYVYDSNNEIGRNQVVGLRKIAAYTENTNLVESRQAKIRAECLALWKLPDVLRRHPPPAKPDEYARQILVDWQQQFLSSEGFPLQPKEDLFPSIHGWQFVPVAVTENVDKTIRTCFMGRGGKDVFYFDKNFWNRLQDANLELPPKTLVYGEVVKELQGEGRSQVAIHAFHIIDGLMLGGVDIRRMPLAERLRMCEKFAKAINKPPKPDSSGTRTMPVRSKRSFELYGMEDFFERMDTYQLKDGARRKGYKVRNTNEPDRFYVPRGLLFLSEVRNDYMKLFSKTHNKFYFYHKARKASFFPDQMKCVEETIASFRNCLENRVLWSWHDVRQVLSEQESARVEKDPQLVYRTDLEQFLVRKSV
;
A
#
# COMPACT_ATOMS: atom_id res chain seq x y z
N MET A 1 -29.96 -11.68 -18.63
CA MET A 1 -30.22 -10.25 -18.42
C MET A 1 -28.93 -9.65 -17.88
N VAL A 2 -28.21 -8.87 -18.68
CA VAL A 2 -26.93 -8.28 -18.23
C VAL A 2 -27.27 -7.14 -17.27
N MET A 3 -27.15 -7.40 -15.96
CA MET A 3 -27.16 -6.30 -15.00
C MET A 3 -25.83 -5.58 -15.12
N ALA A 4 -25.85 -4.38 -15.69
CA ALA A 4 -24.79 -3.40 -15.47
C ALA A 4 -24.86 -3.00 -14.00
N SER A 5 -24.11 -3.71 -13.15
CA SER A 5 -23.97 -3.37 -11.74
C SER A 5 -23.12 -2.11 -11.63
N THR A 6 -23.76 -0.97 -11.35
CA THR A 6 -23.09 0.19 -10.80
C THR A 6 -22.55 -0.17 -9.41
N ALA A 7 -21.37 -0.77 -9.39
CA ALA A 7 -20.61 -1.00 -8.16
C ALA A 7 -20.06 0.36 -7.70
N SER A 8 -20.88 1.11 -6.96
CA SER A 8 -20.32 1.92 -5.90
C SER A 8 -19.58 0.96 -4.96
N SER A 9 -18.28 1.22 -4.80
CA SER A 9 -17.62 0.87 -3.56
C SER A 9 -18.44 1.42 -2.39
N GLU A 10 -18.35 0.79 -1.21
CA GLU A 10 -18.42 1.59 0.01
C GLU A 10 -17.20 2.52 0.00
N ASN A 11 -17.30 3.62 -0.76
CA ASN A 11 -16.71 4.85 -0.30
C ASN A 11 -17.33 5.09 1.07
N ASP A 12 -16.52 4.86 2.10
CA ASP A 12 -16.53 5.79 3.21
C ASP A 12 -16.42 7.19 2.58
N ASP A 13 -17.55 7.90 2.51
CA ASP A 13 -17.63 9.30 2.07
C ASP A 13 -16.70 10.13 2.97
N ASP A 14 -15.44 10.23 2.58
CA ASP A 14 -14.45 11.18 3.07
C ASP A 14 -14.57 12.37 2.12
N ASP A 15 -15.52 13.25 2.43
CA ASP A 15 -15.78 14.46 1.67
C ASP A 15 -14.48 15.26 1.51
N GLY A 16 -14.21 15.70 0.28
CA GLY A 16 -13.18 16.69 0.03
C GLY A 16 -13.63 18.04 0.58
N ASP A 17 -12.94 18.55 1.60
CA ASP A 17 -13.04 19.95 2.01
C ASP A 17 -12.48 20.85 0.88
N ASP A 18 -13.33 21.20 -0.10
CA ASP A 18 -13.10 22.29 -1.04
C ASP A 18 -13.21 23.64 -0.30
N ASP A 19 -12.12 24.03 0.34
CA ASP A 19 -11.96 25.36 0.95
C ASP A 19 -11.89 26.41 -0.19
N GLU A 20 -12.82 27.38 -0.22
CA GLU A 20 -12.96 28.36 -1.32
C GLU A 20 -11.74 29.30 -1.45
N THR A 21 -10.67 28.87 -2.13
CA THR A 21 -9.59 29.78 -2.54
C THR A 21 -10.03 30.61 -3.73
N GLY A 22 -10.61 31.78 -3.45
CA GLY A 22 -11.04 32.73 -4.48
C GLY A 22 -9.91 33.20 -5.40
N VAL A 23 -10.07 32.98 -6.71
CA VAL A 23 -9.27 33.58 -7.78
C VAL A 23 -10.21 34.34 -8.73
N PRO A 24 -9.94 35.61 -9.08
CA PRO A 24 -10.97 36.49 -9.60
C PRO A 24 -11.32 36.24 -11.07
N ARG A 25 -12.62 36.20 -11.39
CA ARG A 25 -13.13 36.22 -12.76
C ARG A 25 -12.75 37.52 -13.46
N GLN A 26 -11.85 37.44 -14.43
CA GLN A 26 -11.60 38.53 -15.38
C GLN A 26 -12.85 38.78 -16.23
N PHE A 27 -13.63 39.81 -15.90
CA PHE A 27 -14.69 40.29 -16.78
C PHE A 27 -14.12 41.12 -17.93
N ALA A 28 -14.51 40.77 -19.16
CA ALA A 28 -14.12 41.48 -20.36
C ALA A 28 -14.67 42.92 -20.35
N LYS A 29 -13.80 43.89 -20.63
CA LYS A 29 -14.14 45.32 -20.68
C LYS A 29 -15.14 45.62 -21.80
N LYS A 30 -16.30 46.19 -21.47
CA LYS A 30 -17.02 47.10 -22.37
C LYS A 30 -16.90 48.53 -21.85
N LYS A 31 -16.45 49.44 -22.72
CA LYS A 31 -16.32 50.87 -22.43
C LYS A 31 -17.71 51.51 -22.31
N GLN A 32 -17.91 52.41 -21.34
CA GLN A 32 -18.14 53.82 -21.65
C GLN A 32 -18.05 54.72 -20.41
N HIS A 33 -17.67 55.97 -20.69
CA HIS A 33 -17.77 57.20 -19.90
C HIS A 33 -19.18 57.41 -19.26
N ASP A 34 -19.41 58.27 -18.25
CA ASP A 34 -18.74 59.56 -17.98
C ASP A 34 -18.93 60.13 -16.54
N SER A 35 -18.14 61.18 -16.23
CA SER A 35 -18.40 62.34 -15.33
C SER A 35 -18.94 62.22 -13.88
N ALA A 36 -18.01 62.32 -12.91
CA ALA A 36 -17.79 63.46 -11.97
C ALA A 36 -18.86 64.05 -11.01
N LYS A 37 -18.44 64.15 -9.71
CA LYS A 37 -18.83 65.10 -8.62
C LYS A 37 -20.28 64.97 -8.06
N SER A 38 -20.56 65.22 -6.77
CA SER A 38 -19.92 66.07 -5.75
C SER A 38 -20.06 65.52 -4.31
N ALA A 39 -19.36 66.14 -3.34
CA ALA A 39 -19.36 65.77 -1.92
C ALA A 39 -20.35 66.58 -1.07
N GLN A 40 -20.71 66.07 0.12
CA GLN A 40 -20.82 66.86 1.36
C GLN A 40 -20.81 65.98 2.63
N ASP A 41 -20.27 66.54 3.72
CA ASP A 41 -19.85 65.86 4.96
C ASP A 41 -20.96 65.72 6.04
N GLY A 42 -20.73 64.93 7.09
CA GLY A 42 -21.61 64.89 8.27
C GLY A 42 -21.45 63.72 9.26
N GLU A 43 -20.33 63.66 9.98
CA GLU A 43 -20.08 62.79 11.16
C GLU A 43 -20.81 63.35 12.45
N PRO A 44 -20.72 62.77 13.68
CA PRO A 44 -20.21 61.46 14.15
C PRO A 44 -21.00 60.75 15.31
N ALA A 45 -20.50 59.55 15.72
CA ALA A 45 -20.47 58.96 17.08
C ALA A 45 -21.77 58.68 17.91
N GLY A 46 -21.84 57.66 18.78
CA GLY A 46 -20.95 56.50 19.01
C GLY A 46 -21.16 55.83 20.40
N LYS A 47 -20.80 54.53 20.52
CA LYS A 47 -20.23 53.79 21.71
C LYS A 47 -20.92 53.89 23.12
N ARG A 48 -20.95 52.88 24.03
CA ARG A 48 -20.67 51.42 24.07
C ARG A 48 -20.87 50.93 25.55
N ALA A 49 -21.14 49.64 25.80
CA ALA A 49 -20.84 48.89 27.06
C ALA A 49 -21.64 49.28 28.35
N ARG A 50 -21.73 48.52 29.46
CA ARG A 50 -21.53 47.09 29.88
C ARG A 50 -22.07 46.93 31.34
N LEU A 51 -21.91 45.74 31.97
CA LEU A 51 -21.96 45.43 33.42
C LEU A 51 -23.37 45.31 34.05
N ASP A 52 -23.65 44.57 35.14
CA ASP A 52 -23.04 43.40 35.82
C ASP A 52 -24.07 42.80 36.84
N GLU A 53 -23.79 41.64 37.43
CA GLU A 53 -24.42 41.04 38.66
C GLU A 53 -24.21 41.94 39.93
N PRO A 54 -24.86 41.79 41.14
CA PRO A 54 -24.89 40.51 41.93
C PRO A 54 -25.88 40.28 43.13
N THR A 55 -25.79 39.06 43.73
CA THR A 55 -25.91 38.71 45.19
C THR A 55 -27.25 38.66 45.99
N THR A 56 -27.16 37.97 47.14
CA THR A 56 -28.21 37.32 47.97
C THR A 56 -28.42 37.93 49.36
N SER A 57 -29.60 37.70 49.98
CA SER A 57 -29.79 37.50 51.44
C SER A 57 -31.22 36.95 51.72
N GLY A 58 -31.50 36.42 52.92
CA GLY A 58 -32.82 35.82 53.25
C GLY A 58 -33.15 35.83 54.75
N MET A 59 -34.32 35.29 55.15
CA MET A 59 -34.67 34.92 56.55
C MET A 59 -35.94 34.04 56.61
N ALA A 60 -36.30 33.52 57.80
CA ALA A 60 -37.16 32.34 58.03
C ALA A 60 -38.58 32.63 58.61
N GLY A 61 -39.48 31.63 58.60
CA GLY A 61 -40.76 31.67 59.35
C GLY A 61 -41.77 30.54 59.06
N THR A 62 -42.58 30.15 60.05
CA THR A 62 -43.55 29.03 60.05
C THR A 62 -44.91 29.47 60.66
N LEU A 63 -46.04 28.71 60.70
CA LEU A 63 -46.35 27.28 60.47
C LEU A 63 -47.86 27.11 60.14
N ALA A 64 -48.25 26.14 59.29
CA ALA A 64 -49.63 25.58 59.14
C ALA A 64 -50.78 26.51 58.67
N ALA A 65 -51.94 26.04 58.17
CA ALA A 65 -52.29 24.85 57.38
C ALA A 65 -53.75 24.98 56.85
N ALA A 66 -53.99 24.84 55.53
CA ALA A 66 -55.31 24.54 54.93
C ALA A 66 -55.20 24.23 53.42
N ALA A 67 -56.04 23.35 52.92
CA ALA A 67 -56.26 23.03 51.48
C ALA A 67 -57.77 22.77 51.26
N PRO A 68 -58.32 22.64 50.04
CA PRO A 68 -57.66 22.67 48.71
C PRO A 68 -58.36 23.54 47.63
N SER A 69 -57.65 23.89 46.55
CA SER A 69 -58.22 23.87 45.18
C SER A 69 -57.12 23.81 44.12
N THR A 70 -57.40 23.16 42.98
CA THR A 70 -56.41 22.79 41.97
C THR A 70 -56.48 23.67 40.72
N ALA A 71 -55.51 24.58 40.54
CA ALA A 71 -55.23 25.24 39.26
C ALA A 71 -53.76 25.74 39.17
N ALA A 72 -53.13 25.54 38.01
CA ALA A 72 -51.68 25.60 37.77
C ALA A 72 -50.93 26.91 38.16
N PRO A 73 -49.68 26.81 38.69
CA PRO A 73 -48.85 27.96 39.09
C PRO A 73 -47.96 28.57 37.97
N TYR A 74 -48.30 28.40 36.69
CA TYR A 74 -47.33 28.52 35.58
C TYR A 74 -47.44 29.78 34.68
N TYR A 75 -48.19 30.82 35.06
CA TYR A 75 -48.33 32.04 34.24
C TYR A 75 -47.96 33.30 35.00
N SER A 76 -47.17 34.19 34.36
CA SER A 76 -46.89 35.52 34.90
C SER A 76 -48.15 36.39 34.91
N ASP A 77 -48.23 37.38 35.81
CA ASP A 77 -49.36 38.32 35.89
C ASP A 77 -49.63 39.07 34.58
N MET A 78 -48.57 39.35 33.81
CA MET A 78 -48.68 39.99 32.50
C MET A 78 -49.33 39.03 31.48
N THR A 79 -48.93 37.75 31.50
CA THR A 79 -49.53 36.69 30.68
C THR A 79 -51.01 36.49 31.03
N ARG A 80 -51.36 36.45 32.32
CA ARG A 80 -52.74 36.29 32.79
C ARG A 80 -53.65 37.42 32.29
N ARG A 81 -53.25 38.68 32.45
CA ARG A 81 -54.02 39.84 31.96
C ARG A 81 -54.17 39.86 30.45
N MET A 82 -53.21 39.29 29.70
CA MET A 82 -53.28 39.18 28.24
C MET A 82 -54.23 38.06 27.80
N MET A 83 -54.22 36.93 28.51
CA MET A 83 -55.18 35.82 28.33
C MET A 83 -56.61 36.23 28.67
N GLU A 84 -56.83 36.94 29.78
CA GLU A 84 -58.12 37.50 30.18
C GLU A 84 -58.67 38.45 29.08
N LYS A 85 -57.83 39.34 28.51
CA LYS A 85 -58.19 40.19 27.36
C LYS A 85 -58.53 39.43 26.07
N MET A 86 -58.09 38.18 25.94
CA MET A 86 -58.37 37.31 24.78
C MET A 86 -59.54 36.34 25.02
N ASN A 87 -60.29 36.51 26.12
CA ASN A 87 -61.38 35.62 26.54
C ASN A 87 -60.87 34.18 26.81
N TYR A 88 -59.87 34.04 27.67
CA TYR A 88 -59.48 32.75 28.25
C TYR A 88 -60.47 32.32 29.34
N ASP A 89 -61.02 31.12 29.23
CA ASP A 89 -61.79 30.43 30.27
C ASP A 89 -60.99 29.19 30.70
N ALA A 90 -60.69 29.04 31.99
CA ALA A 90 -59.91 27.91 32.51
C ALA A 90 -60.55 26.53 32.26
N SER A 91 -61.84 26.49 31.91
CA SER A 91 -62.58 25.27 31.54
C SER A 91 -62.76 25.07 30.02
N LYS A 92 -62.46 26.06 29.17
CA LYS A 92 -62.75 26.06 27.72
C LYS A 92 -61.67 26.67 26.82
N GLY A 93 -60.52 27.03 27.40
CA GLY A 93 -59.38 27.59 26.66
C GLY A 93 -59.63 29.00 26.11
N LEU A 94 -58.85 29.37 25.09
CA LEU A 94 -58.81 30.72 24.54
C LEU A 94 -59.84 30.95 23.41
N GLY A 95 -60.53 32.10 23.45
CA GLY A 95 -61.26 32.65 22.29
C GLY A 95 -62.77 32.73 22.44
N LYS A 96 -63.41 33.53 21.57
CA LYS A 96 -64.79 34.06 21.76
C LYS A 96 -65.93 33.01 21.81
N ARG A 97 -65.66 31.73 21.50
CA ARG A 97 -66.61 30.61 21.68
C ARG A 97 -66.06 29.44 22.52
N GLY A 98 -64.95 29.63 23.25
CA GLY A 98 -64.32 28.54 24.01
C GLY A 98 -63.76 27.43 23.11
N GLN A 99 -63.07 27.83 22.03
CA GLN A 99 -62.58 26.95 20.96
C GLN A 99 -61.08 26.66 21.05
N GLY A 100 -60.39 27.21 22.05
CA GLY A 100 -58.98 26.96 22.31
C GLY A 100 -58.78 25.70 23.13
N ARG A 101 -57.62 25.04 22.97
CA ARG A 101 -57.28 23.90 23.82
C ARG A 101 -57.16 24.34 25.29
N VAL A 102 -57.72 23.51 26.17
CA VAL A 102 -57.57 23.63 27.64
C VAL A 102 -56.34 22.87 28.12
N ASP A 103 -56.05 21.75 27.46
CA ASP A 103 -54.88 20.92 27.72
C ASP A 103 -53.59 21.65 27.35
N ILE A 104 -52.56 21.47 28.19
CA ILE A 104 -51.18 21.81 27.84
C ILE A 104 -50.85 21.08 26.53
N VAL A 105 -50.43 21.81 25.50
CA VAL A 105 -49.88 21.20 24.28
C VAL A 105 -48.72 20.33 24.73
N GLN A 106 -48.87 19.00 24.62
CA GLN A 106 -47.82 18.06 24.98
C GLN A 106 -46.52 18.52 24.34
N VAL A 107 -45.48 18.71 25.16
CA VAL A 107 -44.17 19.13 24.67
C VAL A 107 -43.77 18.15 23.59
N SER A 108 -43.51 18.67 22.39
CA SER A 108 -43.25 17.83 21.23
C SER A 108 -42.09 16.88 21.54
N GLN A 109 -42.34 15.58 21.50
CA GLN A 109 -41.29 14.54 21.62
C GLN A 109 -40.37 14.51 20.38
N GLN A 110 -40.53 15.47 19.47
CA GLN A 110 -39.82 15.61 18.21
C GLN A 110 -38.37 16.05 18.44
N LYS A 111 -37.48 15.07 18.55
CA LYS A 111 -36.03 15.27 18.64
C LYS A 111 -35.45 15.58 17.25
N GLY A 112 -35.07 16.84 17.01
CA GLY A 112 -34.33 17.27 15.82
C GLY A 112 -35.18 17.75 14.62
N ARG A 113 -34.52 18.02 13.48
CA ARG A 113 -35.15 18.51 12.23
C ARG A 113 -35.96 17.42 11.48
N ARG A 114 -36.39 16.37 12.16
CA ARG A 114 -37.14 15.26 11.56
C ARG A 114 -38.58 15.72 11.28
N GLY A 115 -39.04 15.51 10.05
CA GLY A 115 -40.33 16.01 9.56
C GLY A 115 -41.53 15.55 10.41
N LEU A 116 -42.62 16.31 10.37
CA LEU A 116 -43.84 16.01 11.13
C LEU A 116 -44.38 14.62 10.78
N GLY A 117 -44.34 13.68 11.74
CA GLY A 117 -45.03 12.40 11.67
C GLY A 117 -44.16 11.13 11.57
N LEU A 118 -42.82 11.24 11.45
CA LEU A 118 -41.95 10.05 11.41
C LEU A 118 -41.78 9.45 12.82
N LYS A 119 -42.28 8.22 13.02
CA LYS A 119 -42.00 7.38 14.21
C LYS A 119 -41.01 6.28 13.87
N LEU A 120 -40.06 6.03 14.77
CA LEU A 120 -39.01 5.01 14.61
C LEU A 120 -39.04 4.04 15.80
N ASP A 121 -40.22 3.50 16.13
CA ASP A 121 -40.47 2.71 17.34
C ASP A 121 -39.45 1.56 17.56
N GLN A 122 -38.94 0.94 16.49
CA GLN A 122 -37.89 -0.10 16.53
C GLN A 122 -36.51 0.44 16.94
N LEU A 123 -36.15 1.65 16.48
CA LEU A 123 -34.89 2.32 16.83
C LEU A 123 -34.91 2.81 18.28
N ASP A 124 -36.04 3.37 18.73
CA ASP A 124 -36.23 3.82 20.11
C ASP A 124 -36.19 2.64 21.10
N GLN A 125 -36.71 1.47 20.70
CA GLN A 125 -36.59 0.22 21.46
C GLN A 125 -35.13 -0.28 21.51
N ALA A 126 -34.37 -0.20 20.41
CA ALA A 126 -32.96 -0.57 20.38
C ALA A 126 -32.08 0.37 21.23
N ALA A 127 -32.38 1.68 21.20
CA ALA A 127 -31.71 2.70 22.01
C ALA A 127 -31.94 2.51 23.52
N SER A 128 -33.18 2.21 23.92
CA SER A 128 -33.57 1.96 25.31
C SER A 128 -32.88 0.73 25.94
N GLY A 129 -32.31 -0.16 25.11
CA GLY A 129 -31.60 -1.37 25.54
C GLY A 129 -30.06 -1.27 25.51
N PHE A 130 -29.50 -0.06 25.42
CA PHE A 130 -28.06 0.16 25.48
C PHE A 130 -27.56 0.41 26.91
N ASP A 131 -26.48 -0.29 27.29
CA ASP A 131 -25.75 -0.14 28.55
C ASP A 131 -24.28 0.15 28.21
N GLU A 132 -23.74 1.26 28.70
CA GLU A 132 -22.34 1.64 28.46
C GLU A 132 -21.34 0.62 29.02
N THR A 133 -21.71 -0.13 30.05
CA THR A 133 -20.85 -1.16 30.65
C THR A 133 -20.74 -2.43 29.81
N ALA A 134 -21.60 -2.60 28.80
CA ALA A 134 -21.54 -3.73 27.86
C ALA A 134 -20.46 -3.58 26.78
N GLU A 135 -19.89 -2.39 26.58
CA GLU A 135 -18.81 -2.16 25.60
C GLU A 135 -17.43 -2.43 26.22
N VAL A 136 -16.93 -3.65 26.03
CA VAL A 136 -15.57 -4.04 26.45
C VAL A 136 -14.57 -3.74 25.34
N LEU A 137 -13.75 -2.70 25.52
CA LEU A 137 -12.65 -2.36 24.60
C LEU A 137 -11.35 -3.01 25.06
N THR A 138 -10.65 -3.69 24.15
CA THR A 138 -9.35 -4.33 24.42
C THR A 138 -8.29 -3.75 23.48
N ILE A 139 -7.20 -3.20 24.04
CA ILE A 139 -6.06 -2.63 23.32
C ILE A 139 -4.78 -3.10 24.05
N PRO A 140 -3.86 -3.85 23.41
CA PRO A 140 -4.01 -4.51 22.10
C PRO A 140 -5.17 -5.52 22.09
N GLU A 141 -5.73 -5.76 20.91
CA GLU A 141 -6.77 -6.76 20.69
C GLU A 141 -6.30 -8.18 21.06
N LYS A 142 -7.21 -9.00 21.60
CA LYS A 142 -6.96 -10.42 21.81
C LYS A 142 -6.96 -11.16 20.47
N VAL A 143 -5.92 -11.95 20.23
CA VAL A 143 -5.85 -12.89 19.10
C VAL A 143 -6.13 -14.30 19.59
N THR A 144 -7.11 -14.97 18.99
CA THR A 144 -7.37 -16.41 19.17
C THR A 144 -6.93 -17.13 17.90
N TRP A 145 -5.99 -18.06 18.02
CA TRP A 145 -5.55 -18.92 16.92
C TRP A 145 -6.25 -20.28 16.99
N PHE A 146 -6.74 -20.75 15.85
CA PHE A 146 -6.97 -22.18 15.61
C PHE A 146 -5.71 -22.77 14.96
N GLU A 147 -5.19 -23.85 15.54
CA GLU A 147 -4.06 -24.60 14.99
C GLU A 147 -4.62 -25.90 14.43
N ALA A 148 -4.70 -25.99 13.10
CA ALA A 148 -5.12 -27.22 12.47
C ALA A 148 -3.98 -28.23 12.63
N GLY A 149 -4.20 -29.32 13.38
CA GLY A 149 -3.24 -30.42 13.58
C GLY A 149 -2.91 -31.23 12.33
N THR A 150 -3.14 -30.65 11.14
CA THR A 150 -3.08 -31.28 9.82
C THR A 150 -1.66 -31.74 9.52
N GLU A 151 -1.41 -33.04 9.66
CA GLU A 151 -0.20 -33.65 9.12
C GLU A 151 -0.26 -33.67 7.58
N GLU A 152 0.90 -33.76 6.91
CA GLU A 152 0.98 -33.81 5.44
C GLU A 152 0.23 -35.03 4.85
N SER A 153 0.08 -36.08 5.66
CA SER A 153 -0.76 -37.27 5.41
C SER A 153 -2.26 -36.97 5.38
N GLU A 154 -2.78 -36.00 6.13
CA GLU A 154 -4.19 -35.62 6.10
C GLU A 154 -4.56 -34.86 4.83
N LEU A 155 -3.68 -33.96 4.36
CA LEU A 155 -3.85 -33.30 3.06
C LEU A 155 -3.83 -34.31 1.90
N ALA A 156 -3.01 -35.37 2.00
CA ALA A 156 -2.99 -36.45 1.02
C ALA A 156 -4.29 -37.28 0.99
N ASN A 157 -5.05 -37.33 2.10
CA ASN A 157 -6.35 -38.03 2.17
C ASN A 157 -7.49 -37.23 1.52
N LEU A 158 -7.34 -35.91 1.33
CA LEU A 158 -8.30 -35.06 0.63
C LEU A 158 -8.17 -35.21 -0.90
N SER A 159 -8.48 -36.42 -1.39
CA SER A 159 -8.47 -36.71 -2.82
C SER A 159 -9.54 -35.91 -3.58
N ARG A 160 -9.39 -35.83 -4.91
CA ARG A 160 -10.38 -35.21 -5.81
C ARG A 160 -11.78 -35.78 -5.56
N ASP A 161 -11.90 -37.11 -5.50
CA ASP A 161 -13.17 -37.81 -5.36
C ASP A 161 -13.86 -37.51 -4.01
N VAL A 162 -13.08 -37.32 -2.94
CA VAL A 162 -13.59 -36.92 -1.62
C VAL A 162 -14.14 -35.50 -1.67
N LEU A 163 -13.35 -34.55 -2.21
CA LEU A 163 -13.74 -33.14 -2.31
C LEU A 163 -14.93 -32.92 -3.26
N GLU A 164 -15.01 -33.65 -4.38
CA GLU A 164 -16.19 -33.63 -5.26
C GLU A 164 -17.42 -34.25 -4.58
N GLY A 165 -17.27 -35.36 -3.85
CA GLY A 165 -18.35 -36.01 -3.10
C GLY A 165 -18.90 -35.20 -1.93
N TRP A 166 -18.14 -34.21 -1.45
CA TRP A 166 -18.53 -33.27 -0.40
C TRP A 166 -19.48 -32.17 -0.87
N LEU A 167 -19.48 -31.81 -2.15
CA LEU A 167 -20.33 -30.73 -2.66
C LEU A 167 -21.82 -31.03 -2.49
N ARG A 168 -22.59 -30.04 -2.07
CA ARG A 168 -24.07 -30.08 -2.07
C ARG A 168 -24.64 -28.98 -2.96
N TYR A 169 -25.39 -29.41 -3.97
CA TYR A 169 -26.05 -28.53 -4.93
C TYR A 169 -27.51 -28.33 -4.55
N GLY A 170 -28.02 -27.10 -4.69
CA GLY A 170 -29.41 -26.77 -4.42
C GLY A 170 -29.90 -25.57 -5.23
N PRO A 171 -31.16 -25.14 -5.02
CA PRO A 171 -31.63 -23.85 -5.49
C PRO A 171 -30.89 -22.72 -4.72
N PRO A 172 -30.66 -21.54 -5.33
CA PRO A 172 -30.05 -20.41 -4.64
C PRO A 172 -30.86 -19.99 -3.41
N LYS A 173 -30.24 -20.05 -2.23
CA LYS A 173 -30.80 -19.54 -0.98
C LYS A 173 -30.33 -18.10 -0.79
N LEU A 174 -31.26 -17.16 -0.63
CA LEU A 174 -30.98 -15.72 -0.51
C LEU A 174 -31.25 -15.15 0.89
N LYS A 175 -31.70 -15.99 1.83
CA LYS A 175 -32.01 -15.60 3.20
C LYS A 175 -31.03 -16.23 4.16
N ILE A 176 -30.75 -15.52 5.24
CA ILE A 176 -29.84 -15.89 6.32
C ILE A 176 -30.58 -16.15 7.65
N ASP A 177 -31.92 -16.08 7.66
CA ASP A 177 -32.75 -16.06 8.87
C ASP A 177 -32.82 -17.41 9.62
N ASP A 178 -32.39 -18.49 8.96
CA ASP A 178 -32.32 -19.87 9.45
C ASP A 178 -30.88 -20.45 9.42
N GLU A 179 -29.85 -19.63 9.23
CA GLU A 179 -28.43 -20.05 9.19
C GLU A 179 -27.81 -20.09 10.61
N ASP A 180 -28.49 -20.74 11.57
CA ASP A 180 -28.07 -20.78 12.97
C ASP A 180 -27.10 -21.93 13.31
N GLN A 181 -26.75 -22.78 12.33
CA GLN A 181 -25.92 -23.98 12.52
C GLN A 181 -24.54 -23.72 13.18
N PHE A 182 -23.98 -22.51 12.99
CA PHE A 182 -22.66 -22.12 13.48
C PHE A 182 -22.71 -20.90 14.43
N CYS A 183 -23.83 -20.67 15.10
CA CYS A 183 -23.95 -19.67 16.18
C CYS A 183 -25.11 -20.01 17.15
N GLU A 184 -25.34 -19.18 18.16
CA GLU A 184 -26.57 -19.24 18.93
C GLU A 184 -27.72 -18.61 18.13
N PRO A 185 -28.89 -19.26 17.98
CA PRO A 185 -30.03 -18.71 17.23
C PRO A 185 -30.46 -17.33 17.73
N ALA A 186 -30.35 -17.12 19.05
CA ALA A 186 -30.65 -15.84 19.69
C ALA A 186 -29.60 -14.74 19.45
N VAL A 187 -28.40 -15.06 18.96
CA VAL A 187 -27.39 -14.09 18.51
C VAL A 187 -27.70 -13.68 17.07
N LEU A 188 -27.92 -14.66 16.16
CA LEU A 188 -28.31 -14.40 14.77
C LEU A 188 -29.55 -13.50 14.70
N GLN A 189 -30.63 -13.88 15.39
CA GLN A 189 -31.86 -13.10 15.45
C GLN A 189 -31.60 -11.64 15.89
N LYS A 190 -30.86 -11.43 16.98
CA LYS A 190 -30.57 -10.08 17.50
C LYS A 190 -29.69 -9.27 16.56
N VAL A 191 -28.74 -9.87 15.85
CA VAL A 191 -27.93 -9.18 14.84
C VAL A 191 -28.82 -8.69 13.70
N LEU A 192 -29.67 -9.56 13.15
CA LEU A 192 -30.58 -9.21 12.04
C LEU A 192 -31.59 -8.13 12.45
N GLU A 193 -32.26 -8.29 13.61
CA GLU A 193 -33.19 -7.29 14.16
C GLU A 193 -32.50 -5.94 14.40
N SER A 194 -31.27 -5.96 14.94
CA SER A 194 -30.52 -4.74 15.23
C SER A 194 -30.01 -4.03 13.97
N LYS A 195 -29.73 -4.77 12.87
CA LYS A 195 -29.42 -4.20 11.55
C LYS A 195 -30.67 -3.54 10.97
N THR A 196 -31.78 -4.29 10.88
CA THR A 196 -33.07 -3.85 10.32
C THR A 196 -33.71 -2.65 11.04
N ALA A 197 -33.37 -2.40 12.31
CA ALA A 197 -33.79 -1.20 13.03
C ALA A 197 -33.32 0.12 12.37
N PHE A 198 -32.30 0.08 11.51
CA PHE A 198 -31.74 1.24 10.82
C PHE A 198 -32.31 1.51 9.42
N ASP A 199 -33.08 0.58 8.82
CA ASP A 199 -33.59 0.67 7.44
C ASP A 199 -34.41 1.94 7.14
N LYS A 200 -34.97 2.56 8.17
CA LYS A 200 -35.79 3.80 8.09
C LYS A 200 -35.05 5.06 8.53
N LEU A 201 -33.77 4.95 8.92
CA LEU A 201 -32.95 6.07 9.35
C LEU A 201 -32.25 6.71 8.15
N GLY A 202 -32.25 8.05 8.08
CA GLY A 202 -31.51 8.75 7.04
C GLY A 202 -30.00 8.54 7.17
N ALA A 203 -29.32 8.24 6.05
CA ALA A 203 -27.88 7.93 6.02
C ALA A 203 -27.01 8.98 6.74
N GLN A 204 -27.35 10.28 6.63
CA GLN A 204 -26.64 11.36 7.33
C GLN A 204 -26.73 11.25 8.85
N ASP A 205 -27.93 11.01 9.41
CA ASP A 205 -28.15 10.83 10.85
C ASP A 205 -27.34 9.62 11.36
N MET A 206 -27.38 8.50 10.61
CA MET A 206 -26.62 7.30 10.92
C MET A 206 -25.10 7.56 10.93
N ARG A 207 -24.57 8.25 9.90
CA ARG A 207 -23.15 8.64 9.83
C ARG A 207 -22.75 9.54 11.00
N MET A 208 -23.57 10.53 11.37
CA MET A 208 -23.28 11.42 12.50
C MET A 208 -23.35 10.72 13.86
N ALA A 209 -24.28 9.79 14.07
CA ALA A 209 -24.34 8.98 15.28
C ALA A 209 -23.16 8.01 15.39
N ARG A 210 -22.83 7.32 14.29
CA ARG A 210 -21.68 6.40 14.18
C ARG A 210 -20.34 7.10 14.48
N THR A 211 -20.12 8.29 13.90
CA THR A 211 -18.89 9.06 14.10
C THR A 211 -18.67 9.50 15.56
N ARG A 212 -19.76 9.79 16.29
CA ARG A 212 -19.69 10.21 17.70
C ARG A 212 -19.63 9.05 18.69
N SER A 213 -20.11 7.86 18.31
CA SER A 213 -20.19 6.68 19.17
C SER A 213 -18.98 5.75 19.05
N ASN A 214 -18.35 5.65 17.88
CA ASN A 214 -17.19 4.77 17.68
C ASN A 214 -15.94 5.33 18.39
N PRO A 215 -15.36 4.60 19.37
CA PRO A 215 -14.15 5.05 20.09
C PRO A 215 -12.92 5.25 19.21
N PHE A 216 -12.86 4.58 18.05
CA PHE A 216 -11.70 4.59 17.15
C PHE A 216 -11.83 5.56 15.96
N GLU A 217 -12.96 6.25 15.79
CA GLU A 217 -13.25 6.99 14.54
C GLU A 217 -12.25 8.13 14.27
N THR A 218 -11.75 8.80 15.32
CA THR A 218 -10.80 9.93 15.17
C THR A 218 -9.42 9.53 14.66
N ILE A 219 -9.10 8.23 14.60
CA ILE A 219 -7.89 7.71 13.96
C ILE A 219 -7.90 8.03 12.45
N LYS A 220 -9.08 7.93 11.82
CA LYS A 220 -9.31 8.11 10.37
C LYS A 220 -8.26 7.36 9.52
N ALA A 221 -7.67 8.03 8.53
CA ALA A 221 -6.63 7.49 7.64
C ALA A 221 -5.19 7.77 8.12
N SER A 222 -4.99 8.46 9.26
CA SER A 222 -3.67 8.92 9.72
C SER A 222 -2.90 9.69 8.62
N ILE A 223 -1.78 9.15 8.13
CA ILE A 223 -0.96 9.71 7.04
C ILE A 223 -1.31 9.15 5.64
N PHE A 224 -2.21 8.18 5.57
CA PHE A 224 -2.51 7.39 4.37
C PHE A 224 -3.71 7.93 3.58
N MET A 225 -3.88 7.44 2.37
CA MET A 225 -4.97 7.83 1.46
C MET A 225 -6.36 7.47 1.96
N ASN A 226 -6.50 6.41 2.74
CA ASN A 226 -7.78 5.93 3.26
C ASN A 226 -7.59 5.13 4.56
N ARG A 227 -8.71 4.71 5.14
CA ARG A 227 -8.74 4.06 6.46
C ARG A 227 -8.35 2.57 6.40
N ALA A 228 -8.42 1.94 5.23
CA ALA A 228 -7.98 0.55 5.03
C ALA A 228 -6.48 0.40 5.33
N ALA A 229 -5.64 1.36 4.92
CA ALA A 229 -4.23 1.39 5.29
C ALA A 229 -3.99 1.27 6.80
N VAL A 230 -4.84 1.93 7.60
CA VAL A 230 -4.77 1.88 9.07
C VAL A 230 -5.30 0.54 9.62
N LYS A 231 -6.29 -0.09 8.98
CA LYS A 231 -6.67 -1.48 9.31
C LYS A 231 -5.50 -2.44 9.15
N MET A 232 -4.73 -2.30 8.06
CA MET A 232 -3.56 -3.14 7.84
C MET A 232 -2.43 -2.82 8.84
N ALA A 233 -2.25 -1.56 9.24
CA ALA A 233 -1.33 -1.20 10.32
C ALA A 233 -1.72 -1.79 11.68
N ASN A 234 -3.02 -1.79 11.99
CA ASN A 234 -3.59 -2.38 13.19
C ASN A 234 -3.42 -3.89 13.20
N MET A 235 -3.79 -4.60 12.14
CA MET A 235 -3.62 -6.05 12.03
C MET A 235 -2.14 -6.45 12.03
N ASP A 236 -1.28 -5.77 11.29
CA ASP A 236 0.16 -6.04 11.32
C ASP A 236 0.73 -5.86 12.73
N SER A 237 0.24 -4.90 13.52
CA SER A 237 0.62 -4.80 14.93
C SER A 237 -0.02 -5.85 15.85
N MET A 238 -1.23 -6.34 15.57
CA MET A 238 -1.90 -7.41 16.33
C MET A 238 -1.22 -8.77 16.14
N PHE A 239 -0.65 -9.00 14.96
CA PHE A 239 -0.04 -10.27 14.55
C PHE A 239 1.50 -10.19 14.53
N ASP A 240 2.10 -9.50 15.51
CA ASP A 240 3.56 -9.41 15.74
C ASP A 240 4.40 -8.95 14.53
N TYR A 241 3.83 -8.07 13.70
CA TYR A 241 4.38 -7.61 12.42
C TYR A 241 4.67 -8.72 11.41
N MET A 242 3.95 -9.85 11.48
CA MET A 242 4.22 -11.00 10.60
C MET A 242 4.04 -10.68 9.12
N PHE A 243 3.21 -9.70 8.73
CA PHE A 243 3.06 -9.35 7.32
C PHE A 243 4.24 -8.52 6.82
N THR A 244 4.68 -7.52 7.58
CA THR A 244 5.81 -6.67 7.17
C THR A 244 7.18 -7.26 7.53
N SER A 245 7.25 -8.23 8.43
CA SER A 245 8.47 -8.91 8.89
C SER A 245 8.23 -10.42 9.06
N PRO A 246 7.92 -11.16 7.97
CA PRO A 246 7.52 -12.57 8.05
C PRO A 246 8.67 -13.47 8.48
N VAL A 247 8.35 -14.46 9.32
CA VAL A 247 9.28 -15.47 9.86
C VAL A 247 8.77 -16.89 9.61
N ASP A 248 9.67 -17.86 9.56
CA ASP A 248 9.36 -19.29 9.50
C ASP A 248 8.81 -19.83 10.85
N GLY A 249 8.51 -21.13 10.90
CA GLY A 249 8.07 -21.82 12.12
C GLY A 249 9.09 -21.83 13.27
N ALA A 250 10.37 -21.53 13.00
CA ALA A 250 11.45 -21.46 13.99
C ALA A 250 11.83 -20.01 14.37
N GLY A 251 11.19 -19.01 13.77
CA GLY A 251 11.44 -17.59 14.03
C GLY A 251 12.52 -16.93 13.16
N ASN A 252 13.05 -17.61 12.14
CA ASN A 252 14.00 -17.01 11.20
C ASN A 252 13.27 -16.16 10.15
N SER A 253 13.85 -15.05 9.72
CA SER A 253 13.28 -14.20 8.65
C SER A 253 13.11 -14.98 7.34
N LEU A 254 11.91 -14.95 6.75
CA LEU A 254 11.68 -15.48 5.40
C LEU A 254 12.35 -14.63 4.30
N VAL A 255 12.76 -13.40 4.63
CA VAL A 255 13.42 -12.46 3.72
C VAL A 255 14.89 -12.33 4.11
N LYS A 256 15.80 -12.73 3.21
CA LYS A 256 17.25 -12.55 3.37
C LYS A 256 17.66 -11.11 3.04
N ASP A 257 18.83 -10.67 3.49
CA ASP A 257 19.32 -9.31 3.23
C ASP A 257 19.46 -8.95 1.75
N SER A 258 19.74 -9.93 0.88
CA SER A 258 19.75 -9.76 -0.59
C SER A 258 18.36 -9.62 -1.21
N ASP A 259 17.32 -10.12 -0.53
CA ASP A 259 16.05 -10.47 -1.15
C ASP A 259 14.95 -9.44 -0.85
N LEU A 260 13.97 -9.34 -1.74
CA LEU A 260 12.82 -8.44 -1.58
C LEU A 260 11.68 -9.14 -0.85
N LEU A 261 10.97 -8.37 -0.02
CA LEU A 261 9.69 -8.81 0.52
C LEU A 261 8.61 -8.70 -0.56
N TYR A 262 8.36 -9.80 -1.27
CA TYR A 262 7.26 -9.93 -2.22
C TYR A 262 5.91 -10.04 -1.51
N PHE A 263 4.93 -9.21 -1.92
CA PHE A 263 3.54 -9.28 -1.48
C PHE A 263 2.56 -9.12 -2.65
N ALA A 264 1.29 -9.51 -2.45
CA ALA A 264 0.18 -9.24 -3.36
C ALA A 264 -0.98 -8.56 -2.63
N ASP A 265 -1.73 -7.72 -3.35
CA ASP A 265 -2.91 -7.00 -2.84
C ASP A 265 -4.06 -7.11 -3.85
N VAL A 266 -5.13 -7.82 -3.46
CA VAL A 266 -6.17 -8.32 -4.38
C VAL A 266 -7.54 -7.78 -3.98
N CYS A 267 -8.34 -7.38 -4.98
CA CYS A 267 -9.62 -6.68 -4.79
C CYS A 267 -9.47 -5.42 -3.92
N ALA A 268 -8.33 -4.73 -4.07
CA ALA A 268 -7.81 -3.78 -3.08
C ALA A 268 -7.80 -2.32 -3.55
N GLY A 269 -8.46 -1.97 -4.66
CA GLY A 269 -8.62 -0.58 -5.06
C GLY A 269 -9.28 0.25 -3.95
N PRO A 270 -8.77 1.46 -3.64
CA PRO A 270 -7.76 2.22 -4.38
C PRO A 270 -6.29 1.98 -3.96
N GLY A 271 -6.01 1.04 -3.05
CA GLY A 271 -4.65 0.60 -2.71
C GLY A 271 -4.18 0.85 -1.27
N GLY A 272 -5.08 1.04 -0.31
CA GLY A 272 -4.72 1.43 1.07
C GLY A 272 -3.81 0.43 1.79
N PHE A 273 -4.06 -0.88 1.67
CA PHE A 273 -3.22 -1.92 2.27
C PHE A 273 -1.80 -1.88 1.70
N SER A 274 -1.67 -1.78 0.38
CA SER A 274 -0.40 -1.54 -0.31
C SER A 274 0.32 -0.26 0.12
N GLU A 275 -0.37 0.87 0.31
CA GLU A 275 0.28 2.10 0.78
C GLU A 275 0.89 1.92 2.18
N TYR A 276 0.19 1.28 3.11
CA TYR A 276 0.74 0.94 4.43
C TYR A 276 2.00 0.07 4.30
N PHE A 277 1.90 -1.02 3.54
CA PHE A 277 2.97 -2.00 3.39
C PHE A 277 4.23 -1.37 2.79
N LEU A 278 4.06 -0.55 1.75
CA LEU A 278 5.12 0.17 1.06
C LEU A 278 5.64 1.39 1.84
N TRP A 279 4.86 1.96 2.75
CA TRP A 279 5.37 2.97 3.69
C TRP A 279 6.28 2.31 4.75
N ARG A 280 5.83 1.18 5.33
CA ARG A 280 6.60 0.44 6.34
C ARG A 280 7.90 -0.13 5.79
N LYS A 281 7.87 -0.68 4.57
CA LYS A 281 9.02 -1.38 3.95
C LYS A 281 9.77 -0.56 2.92
N LYS A 282 9.24 0.57 2.46
CA LYS A 282 9.80 1.37 1.36
C LYS A 282 10.00 0.47 0.13
N TRP A 283 11.03 0.75 -0.65
CA TRP A 283 11.43 -0.05 -1.81
C TRP A 283 11.97 -1.46 -1.49
N LEU A 284 12.12 -1.86 -0.22
CA LEU A 284 12.57 -3.22 0.14
C LEU A 284 11.48 -4.28 -0.06
N ALA A 285 10.26 -3.86 -0.41
CA ALA A 285 9.17 -4.72 -0.80
C ALA A 285 8.81 -4.53 -2.28
N LYS A 286 8.28 -5.57 -2.91
CA LYS A 286 7.70 -5.55 -4.26
C LYS A 286 6.26 -6.03 -4.16
N GLY A 287 5.31 -5.20 -4.60
CA GLY A 287 3.89 -5.53 -4.56
C GLY A 287 3.31 -5.83 -5.94
N PHE A 288 2.36 -6.76 -5.98
CA PHE A 288 1.56 -7.08 -7.17
C PHE A 288 0.08 -6.80 -6.90
N GLY A 289 -0.52 -5.90 -7.68
CA GLY A 289 -1.92 -5.51 -7.51
C GLY A 289 -2.85 -6.17 -8.52
N PHE A 290 -4.02 -6.64 -8.08
CA PHE A 290 -5.08 -7.14 -8.96
C PHE A 290 -6.45 -6.67 -8.45
N THR A 291 -7.14 -5.82 -9.20
CA THR A 291 -8.45 -5.24 -8.82
C THR A 291 -9.25 -4.87 -10.07
N LEU A 292 -10.57 -4.74 -9.94
CA LEU A 292 -11.44 -4.22 -10.99
C LEU A 292 -11.00 -2.81 -11.43
N LYS A 293 -11.04 -2.52 -12.73
CA LYS A 293 -10.72 -1.19 -13.27
C LYS A 293 -11.80 -0.13 -12.96
N GLU A 294 -11.60 1.06 -13.53
CA GLU A 294 -12.50 2.21 -13.50
C GLU A 294 -12.65 2.80 -12.08
N CYS A 295 -13.87 2.83 -11.52
CA CYS A 295 -14.13 3.40 -10.19
C CYS A 295 -13.43 2.65 -9.05
N ASN A 296 -13.06 1.38 -9.27
CA ASN A 296 -12.48 0.48 -8.29
C ASN A 296 -10.98 0.20 -8.52
N ASP A 297 -10.31 1.00 -9.38
CA ASP A 297 -8.90 0.83 -9.71
C ASP A 297 -7.96 1.41 -8.62
N PHE A 298 -6.69 1.02 -8.66
CA PHE A 298 -5.63 1.57 -7.82
C PHE A 298 -5.33 3.04 -8.16
N LYS A 299 -5.25 3.90 -7.14
CA LYS A 299 -4.87 5.32 -7.28
C LYS A 299 -3.41 5.49 -6.82
N LEU A 300 -2.48 4.97 -7.61
CA LEU A 300 -1.04 4.93 -7.25
C LEU A 300 -0.44 6.33 -7.11
N GLU A 301 -0.97 7.31 -7.84
CA GLU A 301 -0.64 8.72 -7.71
C GLU A 301 -0.94 9.26 -6.31
N ASP A 302 -1.87 8.66 -5.56
CA ASP A 302 -2.28 9.05 -4.21
C ASP A 302 -1.50 8.38 -3.08
N PHE A 303 -0.59 7.46 -3.40
CA PHE A 303 0.35 6.92 -2.42
C PHE A 303 1.36 8.01 -2.06
N LYS A 304 1.08 8.77 -0.99
CA LYS A 304 1.97 9.85 -0.49
C LYS A 304 2.90 9.36 0.60
N ALA A 305 2.52 8.29 1.31
CA ALA A 305 3.33 7.65 2.33
C ALA A 305 4.17 6.48 1.75
N GLY A 306 3.60 5.70 0.84
CA GLY A 306 4.22 4.51 0.24
C GLY A 306 5.13 4.78 -0.97
N THR A 307 5.92 3.78 -1.36
CA THR A 307 6.77 3.78 -2.56
C THR A 307 6.06 3.08 -3.75
N ALA A 308 5.14 3.79 -4.41
CA ALA A 308 4.29 3.25 -5.47
C ALA A 308 5.05 2.67 -6.69
N GLU A 309 6.29 3.08 -6.92
CA GLU A 309 7.12 2.61 -8.03
C GLU A 309 7.54 1.13 -7.86
N THR A 310 7.46 0.61 -6.64
CA THR A 310 7.65 -0.83 -6.34
C THR A 310 6.35 -1.64 -6.32
N PHE A 311 5.22 -1.00 -6.66
CA PHE A 311 3.94 -1.67 -6.89
C PHE A 311 3.67 -1.83 -8.40
N ASP A 312 3.16 -2.99 -8.81
CA ASP A 312 2.91 -3.33 -10.21
C ASP A 312 1.52 -3.94 -10.39
N THR A 313 0.64 -3.25 -11.11
CA THR A 313 -0.77 -3.64 -11.29
C THR A 313 -0.95 -4.56 -12.49
N TYR A 314 -1.83 -5.55 -12.38
CA TYR A 314 -2.16 -6.50 -13.42
C TYR A 314 -3.68 -6.74 -13.44
N TYR A 315 -4.25 -6.86 -14.64
CA TYR A 315 -5.72 -6.85 -14.83
C TYR A 315 -6.23 -8.06 -15.63
N GLY A 316 -5.40 -9.10 -15.78
CA GLY A 316 -5.71 -10.30 -16.55
C GLY A 316 -5.72 -10.08 -18.08
N PRO A 317 -5.88 -11.15 -18.89
CA PRO A 317 -5.83 -11.06 -20.35
C PRO A 317 -6.98 -10.23 -20.94
N LYS A 318 -8.08 -10.11 -20.20
CA LYS A 318 -9.27 -9.30 -20.55
C LYS A 318 -9.14 -7.84 -20.11
N GLU A 319 -8.03 -7.47 -19.46
CA GLU A 319 -7.72 -6.10 -19.04
C GLU A 319 -8.82 -5.42 -18.21
N ASN A 320 -9.58 -6.21 -17.42
CA ASN A 320 -10.70 -5.75 -16.59
C ASN A 320 -10.47 -5.93 -15.08
N GLY A 321 -9.57 -6.85 -14.68
CA GLY A 321 -9.27 -7.16 -13.28
C GLY A 321 -10.40 -7.88 -12.52
N ASP A 322 -11.30 -8.57 -13.25
CA ASP A 322 -12.35 -9.38 -12.64
C ASP A 322 -11.76 -10.63 -11.98
N VAL A 323 -11.93 -10.75 -10.65
CA VAL A 323 -11.42 -11.85 -9.84
C VAL A 323 -12.27 -13.12 -9.96
N PHE A 324 -13.49 -13.03 -10.49
CA PHE A 324 -14.34 -14.20 -10.72
C PHE A 324 -13.94 -14.97 -11.97
N ASP A 325 -13.25 -14.32 -12.91
CA ASP A 325 -12.89 -14.91 -14.20
C ASP A 325 -11.69 -15.88 -14.06
N PRO A 326 -11.87 -17.20 -14.35
CA PRO A 326 -10.80 -18.20 -14.19
C PRO A 326 -9.55 -17.91 -15.03
N GLU A 327 -9.71 -17.30 -16.22
CA GLU A 327 -8.56 -16.93 -17.07
C GLU A 327 -7.73 -15.81 -16.44
N ASN A 328 -8.38 -14.85 -15.77
CA ASN A 328 -7.69 -13.78 -15.06
C ASN A 328 -6.95 -14.31 -13.83
N ILE A 329 -7.57 -15.20 -13.04
CA ILE A 329 -6.94 -15.85 -11.87
C ILE A 329 -5.66 -16.57 -12.30
N GLN A 330 -5.73 -17.45 -13.31
CA GLN A 330 -4.57 -18.21 -13.77
C GLN A 330 -3.47 -17.29 -14.32
N ALA A 331 -3.84 -16.29 -15.12
CA ALA A 331 -2.87 -15.37 -15.70
C ALA A 331 -2.17 -14.48 -14.65
N PHE A 332 -2.88 -14.08 -13.59
CA PHE A 332 -2.26 -13.36 -12.47
C PHE A 332 -1.33 -14.27 -11.65
N ALA A 333 -1.72 -15.53 -11.42
CA ALA A 333 -0.85 -16.50 -10.75
C ALA A 333 0.45 -16.73 -11.52
N ASP A 334 0.36 -17.00 -12.83
CA ASP A 334 1.50 -17.08 -13.75
C ASP A 334 2.39 -15.82 -13.68
N TYR A 335 1.79 -14.63 -13.69
CA TYR A 335 2.50 -13.35 -13.66
C TYR A 335 3.31 -13.14 -12.38
N VAL A 336 2.77 -13.55 -11.24
CA VAL A 336 3.40 -13.46 -9.92
C VAL A 336 4.48 -14.54 -9.76
N LEU A 337 4.18 -15.79 -10.11
CA LEU A 337 5.10 -16.91 -9.95
C LEU A 337 6.37 -16.73 -10.79
N ARG A 338 6.25 -16.27 -12.05
CA ARG A 338 7.43 -15.97 -12.90
C ARG A 338 8.37 -14.94 -12.26
N GLN A 339 7.84 -13.96 -11.53
CA GLN A 339 8.63 -12.86 -10.92
C GLN A 339 9.14 -13.14 -9.50
N THR A 340 8.60 -14.16 -8.84
CA THR A 340 8.92 -14.49 -7.44
C THR A 340 9.56 -15.87 -7.26
N GLU A 341 9.59 -16.68 -8.33
CA GLU A 341 10.04 -18.08 -8.41
C GLU A 341 9.22 -19.07 -7.56
N THR A 342 8.76 -18.66 -6.38
CA THR A 342 8.12 -19.50 -5.35
C THR A 342 6.79 -18.94 -4.84
N GLY A 343 6.34 -17.79 -5.34
CA GLY A 343 5.16 -17.06 -4.85
C GLY A 343 5.49 -15.91 -3.89
N VAL A 344 4.48 -15.14 -3.51
CA VAL A 344 4.61 -14.02 -2.56
C VAL A 344 4.73 -14.52 -1.12
N HIS A 345 5.42 -13.77 -0.26
CA HIS A 345 5.48 -14.06 1.18
C HIS A 345 4.14 -13.78 1.87
N VAL A 346 3.43 -12.75 1.39
CA VAL A 346 2.16 -12.28 1.94
C VAL A 346 1.19 -11.99 0.82
N MET A 347 -0.04 -12.44 0.95
CA MET A 347 -1.16 -11.89 0.19
C MET A 347 -2.14 -11.19 1.13
N MET A 348 -2.63 -10.02 0.71
CA MET A 348 -3.69 -9.28 1.37
C MET A 348 -4.88 -9.16 0.41
N ALA A 349 -6.10 -9.16 0.94
CA ALA A 349 -7.30 -8.93 0.15
C ALA A 349 -8.37 -8.19 0.96
N ASP A 350 -8.94 -7.13 0.40
CA ASP A 350 -9.96 -6.28 1.05
C ASP A 350 -11.23 -6.16 0.18
N GLY A 351 -11.58 -7.22 -0.55
CA GLY A 351 -12.71 -7.24 -1.47
C GLY A 351 -14.06 -7.02 -0.79
N GLY A 352 -14.89 -6.19 -1.43
CA GLY A 352 -16.28 -5.94 -1.06
C GLY A 352 -16.96 -5.08 -2.12
N PHE A 353 -18.29 -5.03 -2.10
CA PHE A 353 -19.12 -4.21 -2.99
C PHE A 353 -20.38 -3.75 -2.25
N SER A 354 -21.03 -2.67 -2.73
CA SER A 354 -22.25 -2.19 -2.10
C SER A 354 -23.37 -3.24 -2.16
N VAL A 355 -24.01 -3.45 -1.01
CA VAL A 355 -25.19 -4.31 -0.80
C VAL A 355 -26.36 -3.49 -0.23
N GLU A 356 -26.42 -2.19 -0.54
CA GLU A 356 -27.40 -1.24 -0.02
C GLU A 356 -28.85 -1.77 -0.13
N GLY A 357 -29.56 -1.77 1.00
CA GLY A 357 -30.91 -2.31 1.15
C GLY A 357 -31.00 -3.84 1.24
N ARG A 358 -29.87 -4.56 1.26
CA ARG A 358 -29.74 -6.02 1.41
C ARG A 358 -28.55 -6.41 2.29
N GLU A 359 -28.27 -5.61 3.30
CA GLU A 359 -27.12 -5.74 4.22
C GLU A 359 -27.14 -7.05 5.01
N ASN A 360 -28.31 -7.63 5.24
CA ASN A 360 -28.47 -8.95 5.86
C ASN A 360 -28.07 -10.10 4.90
N GLU A 361 -28.10 -9.88 3.58
CA GLU A 361 -27.74 -10.89 2.56
C GLU A 361 -26.24 -10.85 2.19
N GLN A 362 -25.45 -9.97 2.82
CA GLN A 362 -24.08 -9.63 2.40
C GLN A 362 -23.15 -10.85 2.29
N GLU A 363 -23.23 -11.80 3.22
CA GLU A 363 -22.46 -13.05 3.19
C GLU A 363 -22.76 -13.88 1.94
N ILE A 364 -24.05 -14.15 1.69
CA ILE A 364 -24.53 -14.95 0.56
C ILE A 364 -24.12 -14.31 -0.76
N LEU A 365 -24.29 -12.99 -0.88
CA LEU A 365 -23.90 -12.23 -2.07
C LEU A 365 -22.38 -12.23 -2.29
N SER A 366 -21.59 -12.25 -1.22
CA SER A 366 -20.12 -12.23 -1.26
C SER A 366 -19.47 -13.60 -1.38
N LYS A 367 -20.22 -14.70 -1.36
CA LYS A 367 -19.69 -16.08 -1.30
C LYS A 367 -18.62 -16.39 -2.37
N GLN A 368 -18.86 -15.97 -3.62
CA GLN A 368 -17.91 -16.19 -4.72
C GLN A 368 -16.65 -15.31 -4.56
N LEU A 369 -16.78 -14.13 -3.94
CA LEU A 369 -15.67 -13.22 -3.68
C LEU A 369 -14.79 -13.73 -2.54
N TYR A 370 -15.36 -14.36 -1.51
CA TYR A 370 -14.58 -15.09 -0.50
C TYR A 370 -13.76 -16.20 -1.16
N LEU A 371 -14.43 -17.04 -1.96
CA LEU A 371 -13.80 -18.17 -2.65
C LEU A 371 -12.68 -17.72 -3.59
N CYS A 372 -12.90 -16.70 -4.42
CA CYS A 372 -11.90 -16.27 -5.39
C CYS A 372 -10.67 -15.61 -4.74
N GLN A 373 -10.85 -14.80 -3.68
CA GLN A 373 -9.72 -14.24 -2.93
C GLN A 373 -8.87 -15.35 -2.27
N ILE A 374 -9.53 -16.38 -1.70
CA ILE A 374 -8.87 -17.55 -1.12
C ILE A 374 -8.17 -18.41 -2.18
N LEU A 375 -8.82 -18.65 -3.32
CA LEU A 375 -8.27 -19.40 -4.45
C LEU A 375 -7.00 -18.74 -5.01
N VAL A 376 -7.02 -17.41 -5.20
CA VAL A 376 -5.83 -16.66 -5.61
C VAL A 376 -4.72 -16.81 -4.56
N ALA A 377 -5.03 -16.72 -3.26
CA ALA A 377 -4.05 -16.90 -2.19
C ALA A 377 -3.39 -18.29 -2.21
N LEU A 378 -4.18 -19.37 -2.35
CA LEU A 378 -3.62 -20.72 -2.48
C LEU A 378 -2.78 -20.91 -3.74
N SER A 379 -3.03 -20.11 -4.78
CA SER A 379 -2.32 -20.16 -6.06
C SER A 379 -1.02 -19.34 -6.11
N ILE A 380 -0.87 -18.31 -5.25
CA ILE A 380 0.29 -17.38 -5.31
C ILE A 380 1.09 -17.23 -4.02
N VAL A 381 0.57 -17.63 -2.86
CA VAL A 381 1.31 -17.56 -1.59
C VAL A 381 2.28 -18.73 -1.50
N ARG A 382 3.54 -18.45 -1.19
CA ARG A 382 4.60 -19.47 -1.02
C ARG A 382 4.35 -20.37 0.18
N THR A 383 4.97 -21.54 0.23
CA THR A 383 5.07 -22.35 1.47
C THR A 383 5.67 -21.51 2.61
N GLU A 384 5.11 -21.65 3.81
CA GLU A 384 5.35 -20.78 4.97
C GLU A 384 4.93 -19.31 4.82
N GLY A 385 4.40 -18.90 3.66
CA GLY A 385 3.79 -17.60 3.45
C GLY A 385 2.54 -17.36 4.30
N HIS A 386 2.03 -16.14 4.25
CA HIS A 386 0.91 -15.66 5.06
C HIS A 386 -0.18 -15.05 4.19
N PHE A 387 -1.40 -15.02 4.70
CA PHE A 387 -2.56 -14.51 3.98
C PHE A 387 -3.53 -13.79 4.93
N VAL A 388 -4.13 -12.69 4.47
CA VAL A 388 -5.22 -12.00 5.17
C VAL A 388 -6.31 -11.59 4.18
N VAL A 389 -7.57 -11.87 4.52
CA VAL A 389 -8.73 -11.53 3.67
C VAL A 389 -9.88 -10.97 4.50
N LYS A 390 -10.51 -9.90 4.00
CA LYS A 390 -11.79 -9.40 4.51
C LYS A 390 -12.92 -10.39 4.20
N LEU A 391 -13.71 -10.67 5.23
CA LEU A 391 -14.97 -11.40 5.16
C LEU A 391 -16.04 -10.58 5.90
N PHE A 392 -17.31 -10.97 5.75
CA PHE A 392 -18.42 -10.41 6.54
C PHE A 392 -18.92 -11.47 7.53
N ASP A 393 -20.22 -11.76 7.55
CA ASP A 393 -20.75 -12.85 8.36
C ASP A 393 -20.26 -14.23 7.84
N LEU A 394 -20.28 -15.22 8.73
CA LEU A 394 -19.80 -16.60 8.52
C LEU A 394 -20.82 -17.60 9.10
N PHE A 395 -22.09 -17.41 8.79
CA PHE A 395 -23.20 -18.22 9.28
C PHE A 395 -23.52 -19.39 8.35
N THR A 396 -23.29 -19.26 7.05
CA THR A 396 -23.65 -20.30 6.08
C THR A 396 -22.65 -21.48 6.06
N PRO A 397 -23.13 -22.71 5.83
CA PRO A 397 -22.28 -23.89 5.57
C PRO A 397 -21.26 -23.70 4.45
N PHE A 398 -21.58 -22.93 3.40
CA PHE A 398 -20.63 -22.59 2.34
C PHE A 398 -19.43 -21.82 2.89
N SER A 399 -19.67 -20.74 3.64
CA SER A 399 -18.59 -19.93 4.21
C SER A 399 -17.76 -20.76 5.19
N VAL A 400 -18.40 -21.48 6.11
CA VAL A 400 -17.68 -22.26 7.13
C VAL A 400 -16.90 -23.42 6.52
N GLY A 401 -17.46 -24.12 5.52
CA GLY A 401 -16.74 -25.12 4.72
C GLY A 401 -15.53 -24.55 3.98
N LEU A 402 -15.62 -23.33 3.47
CA LEU A 402 -14.48 -22.63 2.87
C LEU A 402 -13.38 -22.35 3.90
N ILE A 403 -13.74 -21.88 5.11
CA ILE A 403 -12.77 -21.67 6.20
C ILE A 403 -12.15 -23.00 6.66
N TYR A 404 -12.91 -24.10 6.70
CA TYR A 404 -12.41 -25.43 7.03
C TYR A 404 -11.32 -25.89 6.05
N LEU A 405 -11.57 -25.78 4.74
CA LEU A 405 -10.58 -26.10 3.71
C LEU A 405 -9.33 -25.20 3.82
N VAL A 406 -9.48 -23.93 4.15
CA VAL A 406 -8.34 -23.03 4.41
C VAL A 406 -7.58 -23.42 5.67
N SER A 407 -8.26 -23.91 6.72
CA SER A 407 -7.61 -24.36 7.96
C SER A 407 -6.63 -25.51 7.71
N LYS A 408 -6.94 -26.44 6.79
CA LYS A 408 -6.01 -27.53 6.42
C LYS A 408 -4.84 -27.02 5.57
N CYS A 409 -5.02 -25.92 4.83
CA CYS A 409 -3.98 -25.30 3.99
C CYS A 409 -2.91 -24.47 4.74
N PHE A 410 -3.11 -24.13 6.01
CA PHE A 410 -2.20 -23.28 6.80
C PHE A 410 -2.01 -23.83 8.22
N LYS A 411 -0.81 -23.71 8.79
CA LYS A 411 -0.54 -24.22 10.16
C LYS A 411 -1.43 -23.56 11.22
N LYS A 412 -1.73 -22.27 11.08
CA LYS A 412 -2.64 -21.54 12.00
C LYS A 412 -3.57 -20.60 11.24
N ILE A 413 -4.81 -20.46 11.70
CA ILE A 413 -5.75 -19.44 11.25
C ILE A 413 -6.33 -18.65 12.43
N SER A 414 -6.74 -17.40 12.20
CA SER A 414 -7.43 -16.56 13.17
C SER A 414 -8.56 -15.80 12.49
N ILE A 415 -9.77 -15.84 13.05
CA ILE A 415 -10.91 -15.00 12.67
C ILE A 415 -10.90 -13.86 13.67
N CYS A 416 -10.73 -12.63 13.19
CA CYS A 416 -10.54 -11.47 14.05
C CYS A 416 -11.30 -10.25 13.53
N LYS A 417 -11.67 -9.33 14.43
CA LYS A 417 -12.19 -8.01 14.07
C LYS A 417 -11.26 -6.96 14.69
N PRO A 418 -10.38 -6.31 13.90
CA PRO A 418 -9.49 -5.27 14.43
C PRO A 418 -10.31 -4.06 14.88
N ASN A 419 -9.83 -3.30 15.88
CA ASN A 419 -10.54 -2.13 16.42
C ASN A 419 -10.77 -1.01 15.37
N THR A 420 -9.96 -1.00 14.31
CA THR A 420 -10.13 -0.13 13.13
C THR A 420 -11.28 -0.53 12.21
N SER A 421 -11.81 -1.75 12.33
CA SER A 421 -13.08 -2.14 11.74
C SER A 421 -14.23 -1.60 12.62
N ARG A 422 -15.27 -1.03 12.00
CA ARG A 422 -16.37 -0.40 12.74
C ARG A 422 -17.10 -1.45 13.60
N PRO A 423 -17.39 -1.19 14.89
CA PRO A 423 -17.96 -2.22 15.78
C PRO A 423 -19.33 -2.74 15.34
N ALA A 424 -20.13 -1.91 14.66
CA ALA A 424 -21.50 -2.25 14.26
C ALA A 424 -21.64 -3.00 12.92
N ASN A 425 -20.58 -3.10 12.10
CA ASN A 425 -20.65 -3.82 10.82
C ASN A 425 -20.16 -5.28 10.96
N SER A 426 -20.53 -6.12 9.99
CA SER A 426 -20.17 -7.54 9.97
C SER A 426 -18.75 -7.83 9.48
N GLU A 427 -18.02 -6.80 9.05
CA GLU A 427 -16.63 -6.91 8.58
C GLU A 427 -15.74 -7.56 9.65
N ARG A 428 -15.04 -8.60 9.24
CA ARG A 428 -14.01 -9.31 10.00
C ARG A 428 -12.92 -9.77 9.03
N TYR A 429 -11.81 -10.28 9.56
CA TYR A 429 -10.67 -10.73 8.77
C TYR A 429 -10.30 -12.15 9.14
N LEU A 430 -10.10 -13.00 8.13
CA LEU A 430 -9.42 -14.27 8.28
C LEU A 430 -7.92 -14.04 8.04
N VAL A 431 -7.11 -14.36 9.03
CA VAL A 431 -5.65 -14.31 8.99
C VAL A 431 -5.10 -15.73 9.03
N CYS A 432 -4.27 -16.08 8.05
CA CYS A 432 -3.69 -17.41 7.90
C CYS A 432 -2.16 -17.33 7.96
N LYS A 433 -1.54 -18.16 8.78
CA LYS A 433 -0.10 -18.16 9.07
C LYS A 433 0.52 -19.50 8.67
N TRP A 434 1.65 -19.40 7.97
CA TRP A 434 2.44 -20.49 7.41
C TRP A 434 1.63 -21.45 6.53
N LYS A 435 1.51 -21.12 5.23
CA LYS A 435 0.92 -22.01 4.24
C LYS A 435 1.66 -23.36 4.19
N ASN A 436 0.92 -24.46 4.20
CA ASN A 436 1.46 -25.81 4.07
C ASN A 436 1.93 -26.11 2.63
N PRO A 437 2.85 -27.06 2.43
CA PRO A 437 3.05 -27.72 1.13
C PRO A 437 1.81 -28.57 0.77
N GLY A 438 1.73 -29.05 -0.48
CA GLY A 438 0.73 -30.04 -0.90
C GLY A 438 -0.73 -29.56 -0.97
N THR A 439 -1.00 -28.25 -0.91
CA THR A 439 -2.36 -27.68 -0.95
C THR A 439 -3.04 -27.76 -2.33
N ASP A 440 -2.38 -28.37 -3.31
CA ASP A 440 -2.78 -28.37 -4.72
C ASP A 440 -4.13 -29.04 -4.98
N ALA A 441 -4.52 -30.02 -4.17
CA ALA A 441 -5.82 -30.69 -4.29
C ALA A 441 -6.97 -29.72 -3.96
N ILE A 442 -6.86 -29.00 -2.83
CA ILE A 442 -7.84 -27.99 -2.40
C ILE A 442 -7.83 -26.80 -3.37
N GLN A 443 -6.66 -26.34 -3.81
CA GLN A 443 -6.55 -25.25 -4.79
C GLN A 443 -7.26 -25.60 -6.11
N ARG A 444 -7.05 -26.80 -6.66
CA ARG A 444 -7.74 -27.26 -7.88
C ARG A 444 -9.24 -27.41 -7.68
N HIS A 445 -9.66 -27.99 -6.56
CA HIS A 445 -11.08 -28.13 -6.23
C HIS A 445 -11.79 -26.75 -6.15
N LEU A 446 -11.20 -25.77 -5.46
CA LEU A 446 -11.76 -24.41 -5.40
C LEU A 446 -11.76 -23.72 -6.77
N PHE A 447 -10.81 -24.02 -7.65
CA PHE A 447 -10.83 -23.54 -9.04
C PHE A 447 -12.03 -24.10 -9.81
N GLU A 448 -12.25 -25.42 -9.77
CA GLU A 448 -13.39 -26.08 -10.42
C GLU A 448 -14.75 -25.60 -9.88
N VAL A 449 -14.84 -25.34 -8.55
CA VAL A 449 -16.00 -24.70 -7.93
C VAL A 449 -16.22 -23.28 -8.46
N ASN A 450 -15.16 -22.48 -8.63
CA ASN A 450 -15.30 -21.16 -9.25
C ASN A 450 -15.77 -21.24 -10.70
N GLU A 451 -15.23 -22.15 -11.51
CA GLU A 451 -15.67 -22.34 -12.90
C GLU A 451 -17.17 -22.64 -12.98
N PHE A 452 -17.69 -23.47 -12.07
CA PHE A 452 -19.13 -23.73 -11.95
C PHE A 452 -19.93 -22.45 -11.63
N LEU A 453 -19.53 -21.71 -10.58
CA LEU A 453 -20.23 -20.49 -10.14
C LEU A 453 -20.15 -19.36 -11.19
N PHE A 454 -19.01 -19.20 -11.85
CA PHE A 454 -18.79 -18.21 -12.90
C PHE A 454 -19.60 -18.51 -14.17
N ALA A 455 -19.73 -19.79 -14.54
CA ALA A 455 -20.50 -20.21 -15.71
C ALA A 455 -22.02 -19.98 -15.58
N LYS A 456 -22.55 -19.88 -14.35
CA LYS A 456 -23.97 -19.57 -14.03
C LYS A 456 -24.99 -20.46 -14.77
N LYS A 457 -24.63 -21.73 -14.99
CA LYS A 457 -25.48 -22.70 -15.68
C LYS A 457 -26.60 -23.21 -14.76
N ASP A 458 -27.72 -23.57 -15.38
CA ASP A 458 -28.82 -24.37 -14.79
C ASP A 458 -29.54 -23.83 -13.54
N GLN A 459 -29.33 -22.55 -13.17
CA GLN A 459 -29.92 -21.91 -11.97
C GLN A 459 -29.67 -22.66 -10.65
N LYS A 460 -28.63 -23.49 -10.57
CA LYS A 460 -28.20 -24.18 -9.35
C LYS A 460 -27.10 -23.38 -8.65
N ASP A 461 -27.04 -23.53 -7.34
CA ASP A 461 -25.98 -23.02 -6.48
C ASP A 461 -25.34 -24.16 -5.67
N ILE A 462 -24.12 -23.94 -5.20
CA ILE A 462 -23.41 -24.85 -4.28
C ILE A 462 -23.65 -24.34 -2.86
N LEU A 463 -24.43 -25.07 -2.07
CA LEU A 463 -24.82 -24.67 -0.71
C LEU A 463 -23.78 -25.07 0.34
N GLU A 464 -23.07 -26.18 0.10
CA GLU A 464 -22.01 -26.69 0.99
C GLU A 464 -20.77 -27.07 0.17
N LEU A 465 -19.60 -26.68 0.65
CA LEU A 465 -18.29 -27.15 0.16
C LEU A 465 -17.78 -28.37 0.94
N VAL A 466 -18.25 -28.50 2.18
CA VAL A 466 -17.92 -29.56 3.14
C VAL A 466 -19.23 -29.88 3.85
N PRO A 467 -19.67 -31.16 3.95
CA PRO A 467 -20.91 -31.51 4.61
C PRO A 467 -20.93 -31.05 6.07
N TYR A 468 -22.08 -30.61 6.55
CA TYR A 468 -22.26 -30.18 7.96
C TYR A 468 -21.79 -31.26 8.95
N GLU A 469 -22.02 -32.55 8.65
CA GLU A 469 -21.58 -33.66 9.49
C GLU A 469 -20.06 -33.69 9.65
N VAL A 470 -19.30 -33.52 8.56
CA VAL A 470 -17.83 -33.50 8.56
C VAL A 470 -17.30 -32.29 9.34
N LEU A 471 -17.96 -31.13 9.18
CA LEU A 471 -17.60 -29.92 9.94
C LEU A 471 -17.86 -30.07 11.44
N LYS A 472 -18.86 -30.87 11.82
CA LYS A 472 -19.25 -31.13 13.20
C LYS A 472 -18.41 -32.22 13.89
N GLU A 473 -17.88 -33.17 13.11
CA GLU A 473 -16.94 -34.19 13.59
C GLU A 473 -15.59 -33.59 14.03
N ASP A 474 -15.12 -32.52 13.39
CA ASP A 474 -13.98 -31.71 13.87
C ASP A 474 -14.44 -30.75 14.99
N GLU A 475 -14.71 -31.30 16.18
CA GLU A 475 -15.23 -30.56 17.34
C GLU A 475 -14.40 -29.29 17.66
N ALA A 476 -13.09 -29.36 17.49
CA ALA A 476 -12.17 -28.26 17.77
C ALA A 476 -12.36 -27.11 16.76
N PHE A 477 -12.46 -27.41 15.47
CA PHE A 477 -12.77 -26.42 14.45
C PHE A 477 -14.18 -25.85 14.62
N PHE A 478 -15.17 -26.72 14.83
CA PHE A 478 -16.56 -26.35 14.99
C PHE A 478 -16.74 -25.36 16.14
N GLN A 479 -16.24 -25.71 17.34
CA GLN A 479 -16.34 -24.87 18.53
C GLN A 479 -15.64 -23.53 18.34
N TYR A 480 -14.47 -23.51 17.70
CA TYR A 480 -13.74 -22.28 17.39
C TYR A 480 -14.53 -21.32 16.49
N VAL A 481 -15.17 -21.81 15.42
CA VAL A 481 -16.03 -20.98 14.55
C VAL A 481 -17.29 -20.53 15.30
N TYR A 482 -17.91 -21.44 16.06
CA TYR A 482 -19.10 -21.18 16.86
C TYR A 482 -18.88 -20.05 17.89
N ASP A 483 -17.78 -20.12 18.65
CA ASP A 483 -17.41 -19.11 19.63
C ASP A 483 -17.06 -17.77 18.97
N SER A 484 -16.29 -17.79 17.87
CA SER A 484 -15.97 -16.60 17.08
C SER A 484 -17.22 -15.88 16.57
N ASN A 485 -18.19 -16.62 16.01
CA ASN A 485 -19.44 -16.04 15.53
C ASN A 485 -20.28 -15.45 16.66
N ASN A 486 -20.35 -16.13 17.80
CA ASN A 486 -21.09 -15.65 18.96
C ASN A 486 -20.44 -14.43 19.63
N GLU A 487 -19.11 -14.40 19.77
CA GLU A 487 -18.37 -13.26 20.31
C GLU A 487 -18.53 -12.02 19.42
N ILE A 488 -18.27 -12.15 18.10
CA ILE A 488 -18.40 -11.04 17.15
C ILE A 488 -19.86 -10.57 17.05
N GLY A 489 -20.83 -11.49 16.98
CA GLY A 489 -22.25 -11.14 16.89
C GLY A 489 -22.78 -10.41 18.12
N ARG A 490 -22.39 -10.81 19.33
CA ARG A 490 -22.73 -10.09 20.57
C ARG A 490 -22.14 -8.69 20.60
N ASN A 491 -20.86 -8.56 20.24
CA ASN A 491 -20.17 -7.26 20.16
C ASN A 491 -20.81 -6.34 19.11
N GLN A 492 -21.24 -6.90 17.96
CA GLN A 492 -21.97 -6.16 16.93
C GLN A 492 -23.32 -5.64 17.42
N VAL A 493 -24.09 -6.44 18.17
CA VAL A 493 -25.37 -6.00 18.77
C VAL A 493 -25.14 -4.85 19.76
N VAL A 494 -24.08 -4.89 20.58
CA VAL A 494 -23.71 -3.76 21.45
C VAL A 494 -23.38 -2.51 20.62
N GLY A 495 -22.58 -2.65 19.56
CA GLY A 495 -22.22 -1.55 18.66
C GLY A 495 -23.44 -0.92 17.95
N LEU A 496 -24.36 -1.74 17.46
CA LEU A 496 -25.61 -1.29 16.84
C LEU A 496 -26.50 -0.53 17.85
N ARG A 497 -26.70 -1.07 19.06
CA ARG A 497 -27.45 -0.38 20.13
C ARG A 497 -26.81 0.94 20.55
N LYS A 498 -25.48 1.01 20.60
CA LYS A 498 -24.74 2.27 20.86
C LYS A 498 -25.05 3.32 19.79
N ILE A 499 -25.08 2.94 18.50
CA ILE A 499 -25.46 3.86 17.42
C ILE A 499 -26.93 4.30 17.56
N ALA A 500 -27.86 3.40 17.93
CA ALA A 500 -29.26 3.75 18.18
C ALA A 500 -29.38 4.80 19.30
N ALA A 501 -28.73 4.58 20.45
CA ALA A 501 -28.71 5.52 21.58
C ALA A 501 -28.13 6.90 21.19
N TYR A 502 -27.04 6.93 20.42
CA TYR A 502 -26.45 8.18 19.90
C TYR A 502 -27.30 8.86 18.80
N THR A 503 -28.17 8.12 18.12
CA THR A 503 -29.14 8.63 17.14
C THR A 503 -30.36 9.25 17.83
N GLU A 504 -30.75 8.72 18.99
CA GLU A 504 -31.84 9.23 19.83
C GLU A 504 -31.39 10.44 20.67
N ASN A 505 -30.15 10.43 21.18
CA ASN A 505 -29.58 11.51 21.99
C ASN A 505 -28.36 12.15 21.30
N THR A 506 -28.59 13.29 20.65
CA THR A 506 -27.55 14.05 19.95
C THR A 506 -26.54 14.75 20.87
N ASN A 507 -26.68 14.66 22.19
CA ASN A 507 -25.73 15.21 23.16
C ASN A 507 -24.70 14.18 23.66
N LEU A 508 -24.84 12.89 23.30
CA LEU A 508 -23.84 11.87 23.63
C LEU A 508 -22.54 12.05 22.81
N VAL A 509 -21.41 11.84 23.47
CA VAL A 509 -20.06 12.00 22.92
C VAL A 509 -19.13 10.95 23.53
N GLU A 510 -18.40 10.21 22.68
CA GLU A 510 -17.38 9.26 23.14
C GLU A 510 -16.10 9.99 23.60
N SER A 511 -16.04 10.30 24.90
CA SER A 511 -14.93 11.08 25.49
C SER A 511 -13.55 10.43 25.36
N ARG A 512 -13.46 9.11 25.14
CA ARG A 512 -12.18 8.38 25.08
C ARG A 512 -11.43 8.53 23.75
N GLN A 513 -12.08 9.03 22.69
CA GLN A 513 -11.55 9.05 21.31
C GLN A 513 -10.11 9.59 21.20
N ALA A 514 -9.80 10.73 21.82
CA ALA A 514 -8.48 11.36 21.72
C ALA A 514 -7.37 10.54 22.40
N LYS A 515 -7.67 9.92 23.55
CA LYS A 515 -6.72 9.03 24.26
C LYS A 515 -6.49 7.76 23.43
N ILE A 516 -7.56 7.13 22.97
CA ILE A 516 -7.51 5.90 22.17
C ILE A 516 -6.71 6.13 20.88
N ARG A 517 -6.91 7.27 20.19
CA ARG A 517 -6.10 7.63 19.02
C ARG A 517 -4.60 7.63 19.34
N ALA A 518 -4.18 8.34 20.40
CA ALA A 518 -2.77 8.42 20.76
C ALA A 518 -2.18 7.05 21.15
N GLU A 519 -2.93 6.25 21.89
CA GLU A 519 -2.56 4.89 22.33
C GLU A 519 -2.40 3.94 21.14
N CYS A 520 -3.38 3.89 20.23
CA CYS A 520 -3.34 3.09 19.01
C CYS A 520 -2.22 3.49 18.05
N LEU A 521 -2.03 4.80 17.79
CA LEU A 521 -0.96 5.25 16.90
C LEU A 521 0.44 4.93 17.45
N ALA A 522 0.63 5.05 18.76
CA ALA A 522 1.87 4.64 19.42
C ALA A 522 2.10 3.12 19.31
N LEU A 523 1.09 2.31 19.64
CA LEU A 523 1.13 0.84 19.55
C LEU A 523 1.48 0.36 18.14
N TRP A 524 0.78 0.88 17.13
CA TRP A 524 0.99 0.51 15.72
C TRP A 524 2.21 1.19 15.08
N LYS A 525 3.00 1.96 15.85
CA LYS A 525 4.19 2.70 15.38
C LYS A 525 3.86 3.57 14.16
N LEU A 526 2.76 4.32 14.23
CA LEU A 526 2.33 5.32 13.25
C LEU A 526 2.60 6.73 13.80
N PRO A 527 3.02 7.70 12.97
CA PRO A 527 3.20 9.06 13.42
C PRO A 527 1.84 9.75 13.62
N ASP A 528 1.67 10.46 14.75
CA ASP A 528 0.49 11.30 14.98
C ASP A 528 0.63 12.66 14.27
N VAL A 529 0.63 12.60 12.94
CA VAL A 529 0.59 13.75 12.04
C VAL A 529 -0.47 13.52 10.98
N LEU A 530 -1.09 14.59 10.50
CA LEU A 530 -2.00 14.52 9.36
C LEU A 530 -1.21 14.28 8.06
N ARG A 531 -1.83 13.59 7.11
CA ARG A 531 -1.37 13.51 5.71
C ARG A 531 -1.14 14.93 5.18
N ARG A 532 0.04 15.17 4.59
CA ARG A 532 0.43 16.46 4.01
C ARG A 532 1.02 16.24 2.63
N HIS A 533 0.66 17.10 1.68
CA HIS A 533 1.38 17.17 0.42
C HIS A 533 2.77 17.79 0.68
N PRO A 534 3.87 17.15 0.21
CA PRO A 534 5.17 17.80 0.21
C PRO A 534 5.09 19.09 -0.62
N PRO A 535 5.63 20.23 -0.13
CA PRO A 535 5.62 21.46 -0.92
C PRO A 535 6.45 21.25 -2.20
N PRO A 536 6.05 21.88 -3.33
CA PRO A 536 6.78 21.77 -4.59
C PRO A 536 8.15 22.49 -4.51
N ALA A 537 9.17 21.77 -4.03
CA ALA A 537 10.55 22.24 -4.04
C ALA A 537 11.07 22.42 -5.48
N LYS A 538 12.02 23.34 -5.69
CA LYS A 538 12.77 23.39 -6.96
C LYS A 538 13.77 22.22 -7.05
N PRO A 539 14.16 21.75 -8.25
CA PRO A 539 15.11 20.64 -8.39
C PRO A 539 16.40 20.80 -7.57
N ASP A 540 17.07 21.96 -7.63
CA ASP A 540 18.28 22.24 -6.84
C ASP A 540 18.05 22.31 -5.32
N GLU A 541 16.83 22.58 -4.88
CA GLU A 541 16.46 22.56 -3.46
C GLU A 541 16.25 21.13 -2.97
N TYR A 542 15.55 20.31 -3.77
CA TYR A 542 15.38 18.89 -3.49
C TYR A 542 16.73 18.15 -3.53
N ALA A 543 17.59 18.47 -4.50
CA ALA A 543 18.95 17.93 -4.58
C ALA A 543 19.77 18.28 -3.33
N ARG A 544 19.69 19.52 -2.83
CA ARG A 544 20.34 19.92 -1.56
C ARG A 544 19.83 19.12 -0.36
N GLN A 545 18.54 18.77 -0.30
CA GLN A 545 18.00 17.92 0.77
C GLN A 545 18.57 16.50 0.73
N ILE A 546 18.85 15.94 -0.46
CA ILE A 546 19.50 14.62 -0.61
C ILE A 546 21.00 14.72 -0.32
N LEU A 547 21.67 15.73 -0.87
CA LEU A 547 23.12 15.88 -0.79
C LEU A 547 23.62 16.31 0.60
N VAL A 548 22.79 17.00 1.39
CA VAL A 548 23.07 17.45 2.77
C VAL A 548 24.33 18.32 2.85
N ASP A 549 25.49 17.75 3.20
CA ASP A 549 26.78 18.42 3.34
C ASP A 549 27.55 18.51 2.02
N TRP A 550 27.13 17.79 0.97
CA TRP A 550 27.83 17.73 -0.31
C TRP A 550 27.31 18.79 -1.29
N GLN A 551 28.23 19.53 -1.91
CA GLN A 551 27.88 20.51 -2.96
C GLN A 551 27.72 19.80 -4.32
N GLN A 552 26.77 20.20 -5.17
CA GLN A 552 26.39 19.42 -6.36
C GLN A 552 27.42 19.40 -7.51
N GLN A 553 28.48 20.22 -7.47
CA GLN A 553 29.46 20.35 -8.57
C GLN A 553 30.19 19.05 -8.91
N PHE A 554 30.43 18.15 -7.93
CA PHE A 554 31.12 16.88 -8.21
C PHE A 554 30.31 15.93 -9.10
N LEU A 555 28.99 16.11 -9.20
CA LEU A 555 28.13 15.32 -10.08
C LEU A 555 28.42 15.58 -11.58
N SER A 556 29.03 16.72 -11.91
CA SER A 556 29.52 17.05 -13.26
C SER A 556 30.94 16.56 -13.55
N SER A 557 31.59 15.83 -12.63
CA SER A 557 32.93 15.29 -12.89
C SER A 557 32.92 14.35 -14.10
N GLU A 558 33.85 14.49 -15.03
CA GLU A 558 33.93 13.67 -16.25
C GLU A 558 34.66 12.32 -16.01
N GLY A 559 35.49 12.23 -14.97
CA GLY A 559 36.42 11.12 -14.74
C GLY A 559 37.68 11.24 -15.60
N PHE A 560 38.43 10.13 -15.74
CA PHE A 560 39.69 10.10 -16.50
C PHE A 560 39.58 9.13 -17.70
N PRO A 561 39.99 9.51 -18.92
CA PRO A 561 40.09 8.56 -20.03
C PRO A 561 41.30 7.62 -19.85
N LEU A 562 41.15 6.33 -20.17
CA LEU A 562 42.25 5.37 -20.14
C LEU A 562 43.26 5.65 -21.27
N GLN A 563 44.53 5.86 -20.94
CA GLN A 563 45.60 6.24 -21.88
C GLN A 563 46.64 5.10 -22.09
N PRO A 564 47.28 4.97 -23.28
CA PRO A 564 48.13 3.81 -23.61
C PRO A 564 49.46 3.67 -22.85
N LYS A 565 49.87 4.64 -22.01
CA LYS A 565 51.22 4.69 -21.42
C LYS A 565 51.27 5.03 -19.94
N GLU A 566 50.13 5.09 -19.25
CA GLU A 566 50.08 5.40 -17.83
C GLU A 566 49.85 4.14 -16.98
N ASP A 567 50.49 4.10 -15.82
CA ASP A 567 50.28 3.08 -14.77
C ASP A 567 48.96 3.39 -14.01
N LEU A 568 47.87 3.54 -14.78
CA LEU A 568 46.58 4.14 -14.37
C LEU A 568 45.93 3.45 -13.16
N PHE A 569 46.13 2.14 -13.03
CA PHE A 569 45.71 1.38 -11.86
C PHE A 569 46.92 1.18 -10.93
N PRO A 570 46.93 1.78 -9.72
CA PRO A 570 48.04 1.57 -8.77
C PRO A 570 48.23 0.10 -8.36
N SER A 571 47.16 -0.69 -8.45
CA SER A 571 47.09 -2.10 -8.10
C SER A 571 46.01 -2.78 -8.96
N ILE A 572 46.16 -4.08 -9.21
CA ILE A 572 45.11 -4.92 -9.82
C ILE A 572 43.97 -5.26 -8.86
N HIS A 573 44.15 -4.98 -7.56
CA HIS A 573 43.13 -5.17 -6.53
C HIS A 573 42.53 -3.83 -6.11
N GLY A 574 41.26 -3.85 -5.70
CA GLY A 574 40.56 -2.63 -5.27
C GLY A 574 39.98 -1.83 -6.43
N TRP A 575 39.77 -2.48 -7.57
CA TRP A 575 39.18 -1.91 -8.78
C TRP A 575 38.17 -2.89 -9.36
N GLN A 576 36.95 -2.41 -9.53
CA GLN A 576 35.89 -3.10 -10.27
C GLN A 576 35.62 -2.33 -11.57
N PHE A 577 34.95 -2.95 -12.53
CA PHE A 577 34.47 -2.27 -13.72
C PHE A 577 33.05 -2.68 -14.09
N VAL A 578 32.36 -1.78 -14.80
CA VAL A 578 31.08 -2.05 -15.45
C VAL A 578 31.16 -1.79 -16.95
N PRO A 579 30.54 -2.64 -17.79
CA PRO A 579 30.37 -2.36 -19.21
C PRO A 579 29.37 -1.23 -19.44
N VAL A 580 29.81 -0.15 -20.11
CA VAL A 580 28.97 1.01 -20.44
C VAL A 580 28.59 1.00 -21.92
N ALA A 581 27.36 1.41 -22.23
CA ALA A 581 26.85 1.55 -23.60
C ALA A 581 26.98 2.98 -24.12
N VAL A 582 27.01 3.97 -23.22
CA VAL A 582 27.05 5.40 -23.53
C VAL A 582 28.41 5.96 -23.14
N THR A 583 29.25 6.25 -24.14
CA THR A 583 30.54 6.96 -23.96
C THR A 583 30.36 8.47 -24.04
N GLU A 584 29.45 8.93 -24.91
CA GLU A 584 29.10 10.33 -25.18
C GLU A 584 27.58 10.49 -25.12
N ASN A 585 27.09 11.61 -24.60
CA ASN A 585 25.65 11.85 -24.45
C ASN A 585 25.05 12.35 -25.77
N VAL A 586 24.16 11.56 -26.37
CA VAL A 586 23.48 11.88 -27.64
C VAL A 586 22.00 11.51 -27.52
N ASP A 587 21.10 12.42 -27.90
CA ASP A 587 19.64 12.26 -27.85
C ASP A 587 19.14 11.67 -26.51
N LYS A 588 18.53 10.47 -26.56
CA LYS A 588 18.03 9.74 -25.38
C LYS A 588 19.07 8.82 -24.74
N THR A 589 20.26 8.67 -25.31
CA THR A 589 21.37 7.91 -24.71
C THR A 589 22.24 8.84 -23.88
N ILE A 590 22.01 8.83 -22.56
CA ILE A 590 22.60 9.75 -21.58
C ILE A 590 23.21 8.94 -20.44
N ARG A 591 24.44 9.24 -20.03
CA ARG A 591 25.11 8.72 -18.83
C ARG A 591 25.50 9.87 -17.90
N THR A 592 24.87 9.94 -16.73
CA THR A 592 25.07 11.00 -15.74
C THR A 592 24.44 10.61 -14.38
N CYS A 593 24.37 11.55 -13.44
CA CYS A 593 23.59 11.42 -12.22
C CYS A 593 22.10 11.72 -12.48
N PHE A 594 21.23 10.81 -12.04
CA PHE A 594 19.78 10.92 -12.11
C PHE A 594 19.19 11.09 -10.71
N MET A 595 18.12 11.89 -10.61
CA MET A 595 17.40 12.17 -9.37
C MET A 595 15.91 11.86 -9.54
N GLY A 596 15.37 11.04 -8.63
CA GLY A 596 13.95 10.69 -8.55
C GLY A 596 13.22 11.47 -7.45
N ARG A 597 12.09 12.08 -7.82
CA ARG A 597 11.17 12.79 -6.90
C ARG A 597 9.86 12.05 -6.64
N GLY A 598 9.68 10.87 -7.23
CA GLY A 598 8.46 10.08 -7.19
C GLY A 598 7.80 9.98 -8.56
N GLY A 599 7.29 8.80 -8.89
CA GLY A 599 6.72 8.45 -10.19
C GLY A 599 7.63 8.88 -11.35
N LYS A 600 7.01 9.51 -12.35
CA LYS A 600 7.66 10.01 -13.58
C LYS A 600 8.37 11.37 -13.39
N ASP A 601 8.53 11.88 -12.17
CA ASP A 601 9.25 13.13 -11.88
C ASP A 601 10.76 12.87 -11.72
N VAL A 602 11.40 12.56 -12.85
CA VAL A 602 12.81 12.19 -12.95
C VAL A 602 13.63 13.30 -13.62
N PHE A 603 14.79 13.61 -13.03
CA PHE A 603 15.74 14.59 -13.52
C PHE A 603 17.10 13.95 -13.79
N TYR A 604 17.86 14.51 -14.72
CA TYR A 604 19.26 14.18 -14.97
C TYR A 604 20.13 15.43 -14.83
N PHE A 605 21.38 15.26 -14.40
CA PHE A 605 22.31 16.37 -14.23
C PHE A 605 23.11 16.60 -15.52
N ASP A 606 23.09 17.82 -16.06
CA ASP A 606 23.96 18.25 -17.17
C ASP A 606 24.42 19.69 -16.93
N LYS A 607 25.70 19.98 -17.20
CA LYS A 607 26.32 21.32 -17.10
C LYS A 607 26.01 22.08 -15.80
N ASN A 608 25.98 21.37 -14.67
CA ASN A 608 25.62 21.86 -13.33
C ASN A 608 24.14 22.21 -13.10
N PHE A 609 23.22 21.77 -13.96
CA PHE A 609 21.78 21.97 -13.84
C PHE A 609 21.00 20.65 -13.83
N TRP A 610 19.88 20.62 -13.12
CA TRP A 610 18.92 19.52 -13.14
C TRP A 610 17.89 19.69 -14.25
N ASN A 611 18.00 18.86 -15.29
CA ASN A 611 17.10 18.86 -16.44
C ASN A 611 16.06 17.75 -16.28
N ARG A 612 14.78 18.03 -16.57
CA ARG A 612 13.72 17.01 -16.49
C ARG A 612 13.88 16.02 -17.63
N LEU A 613 13.80 14.72 -17.34
CA LEU A 613 13.83 13.67 -18.35
C LEU A 613 12.45 13.60 -19.02
N GLN A 614 12.35 14.13 -20.25
CA GLN A 614 11.11 14.11 -21.04
C GLN A 614 11.04 12.85 -21.92
N ASP A 615 9.82 12.45 -22.30
CA ASP A 615 9.54 11.32 -23.21
C ASP A 615 10.25 10.01 -22.86
N ALA A 616 10.46 9.79 -21.56
CA ALA A 616 10.98 8.58 -20.96
C ALA A 616 10.00 8.18 -19.85
N ASN A 617 9.31 7.06 -20.02
CA ASN A 617 8.38 6.52 -19.02
C ASN A 617 9.15 5.78 -17.92
N LEU A 618 10.13 6.48 -17.32
CA LEU A 618 10.99 6.01 -16.23
C LEU A 618 10.40 6.46 -14.90
N GLU A 619 10.17 5.52 -14.00
CA GLU A 619 9.66 5.78 -12.66
C GLU A 619 10.79 5.58 -11.63
N LEU A 620 11.01 6.57 -10.77
CA LEU A 620 11.98 6.47 -9.67
C LEU A 620 11.35 6.96 -8.35
N PRO A 621 11.45 6.17 -7.26
CA PRO A 621 11.07 6.57 -5.92
C PRO A 621 11.57 7.96 -5.50
N PRO A 622 10.82 8.70 -4.67
CA PRO A 622 11.28 9.94 -4.09
C PRO A 622 12.56 9.74 -3.28
N LYS A 623 13.39 10.77 -3.19
CA LYS A 623 14.71 10.75 -2.53
C LYS A 623 15.62 9.67 -3.11
N THR A 624 15.65 9.56 -4.44
CA THR A 624 16.62 8.71 -5.16
C THR A 624 17.65 9.59 -5.86
N LEU A 625 18.94 9.27 -5.73
CA LEU A 625 20.04 9.87 -6.49
C LEU A 625 21.06 8.78 -6.82
N VAL A 626 21.23 8.50 -8.11
CA VAL A 626 22.07 7.43 -8.66
C VAL A 626 22.90 7.92 -9.82
N TYR A 627 24.05 7.30 -10.09
CA TYR A 627 24.77 7.42 -11.35
C TYR A 627 24.36 6.25 -12.25
N GLY A 628 24.07 6.51 -13.52
CA GLY A 628 23.57 5.49 -14.44
C GLY A 628 23.58 5.93 -15.90
N GLU A 629 23.08 5.07 -16.78
CA GLU A 629 22.92 5.36 -18.21
C GLU A 629 21.56 4.88 -18.77
N VAL A 630 21.02 5.63 -19.73
CA VAL A 630 19.87 5.19 -20.54
C VAL A 630 20.42 4.43 -21.75
N VAL A 631 20.15 3.13 -21.79
CA VAL A 631 20.74 2.16 -22.71
C VAL A 631 19.71 1.73 -23.76
N LYS A 632 20.15 1.60 -25.01
CA LYS A 632 19.37 0.97 -26.09
C LYS A 632 19.53 -0.55 -26.03
N GLU A 633 18.50 -1.24 -25.57
CA GLU A 633 18.41 -2.70 -25.58
C GLU A 633 17.79 -3.21 -26.89
N LEU A 634 18.39 -4.25 -27.47
CA LEU A 634 18.03 -4.87 -28.73
C LEU A 634 17.50 -6.28 -28.51
N GLN A 635 16.60 -6.72 -29.39
CA GLN A 635 16.05 -8.06 -29.46
C GLN A 635 16.06 -8.52 -30.92
N GLY A 636 16.48 -9.77 -31.17
CA GLY A 636 16.63 -10.32 -32.53
C GLY A 636 17.89 -9.84 -33.26
N GLU A 637 18.02 -10.23 -34.52
CA GLU A 637 19.20 -9.95 -35.35
C GLU A 637 18.86 -9.41 -36.75
N GLY A 638 19.81 -8.66 -37.31
CA GLY A 638 19.68 -8.04 -38.63
C GLY A 638 18.41 -7.19 -38.77
N ARG A 639 17.64 -7.43 -39.84
CA ARG A 639 16.42 -6.66 -40.15
C ARG A 639 15.28 -6.87 -39.15
N SER A 640 15.29 -7.96 -38.38
CA SER A 640 14.25 -8.27 -37.38
C SER A 640 14.40 -7.50 -36.07
N GLN A 641 15.46 -6.68 -35.92
CA GLN A 641 15.78 -6.03 -34.66
C GLN A 641 14.74 -5.04 -34.17
N VAL A 642 14.24 -5.31 -32.96
CA VAL A 642 13.40 -4.42 -32.15
C VAL A 642 14.27 -3.79 -31.07
N ALA A 643 14.14 -2.49 -30.88
CA ALA A 643 14.90 -1.74 -29.88
C ALA A 643 13.97 -1.08 -28.85
N ILE A 644 14.36 -1.10 -27.58
CA ILE A 644 13.76 -0.31 -26.50
C ILE A 644 14.84 0.49 -25.77
N HIS A 645 14.43 1.47 -24.97
CA HIS A 645 15.33 2.12 -24.01
C HIS A 645 15.08 1.53 -22.62
N ALA A 646 16.15 1.31 -21.85
CA ALA A 646 16.13 0.85 -20.47
C ALA A 646 17.10 1.69 -19.63
N PHE A 647 16.80 1.90 -18.34
CA PHE A 647 17.67 2.62 -17.43
C PHE A 647 18.57 1.65 -16.65
N HIS A 648 19.88 1.84 -16.74
CA HIS A 648 20.88 0.99 -16.10
C HIS A 648 21.62 1.81 -15.04
N ILE A 649 21.38 1.48 -13.76
CA ILE A 649 22.10 2.04 -12.61
C ILE A 649 23.54 1.50 -12.60
N ILE A 650 24.51 2.37 -12.35
CA ILE A 650 25.94 2.06 -12.23
C ILE A 650 26.40 2.10 -10.77
N ASP A 651 26.01 3.12 -10.01
CA ASP A 651 26.32 3.28 -8.58
C ASP A 651 25.25 4.19 -7.94
N GLY A 652 25.11 4.20 -6.61
CA GLY A 652 24.08 4.94 -5.91
C GLY A 652 24.59 5.78 -4.74
N LEU A 653 23.96 6.95 -4.55
CA LEU A 653 24.17 7.82 -3.39
C LEU A 653 23.02 7.62 -2.39
N MET A 654 21.78 7.67 -2.88
CA MET A 654 20.56 7.55 -2.11
C MET A 654 19.54 6.72 -2.90
N LEU A 655 18.92 5.72 -2.28
CA LEU A 655 17.93 4.85 -2.92
C LEU A 655 16.62 4.95 -2.13
N GLY A 656 15.58 5.58 -2.68
CA GLY A 656 14.28 5.73 -2.00
C GLY A 656 14.36 6.26 -0.56
N GLY A 657 15.27 7.19 -0.29
CA GLY A 657 15.54 7.72 1.05
C GLY A 657 16.37 6.83 1.98
N VAL A 658 17.06 5.81 1.47
CA VAL A 658 18.11 5.05 2.15
C VAL A 658 19.48 5.55 1.66
N ASP A 659 20.27 6.12 2.57
CA ASP A 659 21.59 6.66 2.26
C ASP A 659 22.61 5.53 2.21
N ILE A 660 23.26 5.37 1.07
CA ILE A 660 24.29 4.35 0.84
C ILE A 660 25.65 4.98 0.51
N ARG A 661 25.78 6.32 0.48
CA ARG A 661 26.90 7.03 -0.17
C ARG A 661 28.28 6.74 0.41
N ARG A 662 28.36 6.22 1.64
CA ARG A 662 29.58 5.88 2.39
C ARG A 662 29.79 4.37 2.60
N MET A 663 28.88 3.52 2.11
CA MET A 663 29.05 2.06 2.15
C MET A 663 30.18 1.61 1.20
N PRO A 664 30.80 0.43 1.42
CA PRO A 664 31.70 -0.19 0.45
C PRO A 664 31.10 -0.25 -0.95
N LEU A 665 31.92 -0.10 -2.01
CA LEU A 665 31.45 -0.13 -3.40
C LEU A 665 30.60 -1.38 -3.68
N ALA A 666 31.11 -2.57 -3.37
CA ALA A 666 30.38 -3.83 -3.56
C ALA A 666 28.99 -3.85 -2.87
N GLU A 667 28.88 -3.23 -1.69
CA GLU A 667 27.60 -3.15 -0.96
C GLU A 667 26.63 -2.14 -1.60
N ARG A 668 27.14 -0.99 -2.09
CA ARG A 668 26.33 -0.05 -2.88
C ARG A 668 25.79 -0.70 -4.15
N LEU A 669 26.63 -1.47 -4.86
CA LEU A 669 26.22 -2.18 -6.06
C LEU A 669 25.17 -3.26 -5.77
N ARG A 670 25.33 -4.02 -4.67
CA ARG A 670 24.31 -4.98 -4.17
C ARG A 670 22.98 -4.29 -3.86
N MET A 671 23.04 -3.13 -3.20
CA MET A 671 21.85 -2.31 -2.91
C MET A 671 21.20 -1.74 -4.18
N CYS A 672 21.99 -1.32 -5.17
CA CYS A 672 21.50 -0.88 -6.48
C CYS A 672 20.83 -2.02 -7.27
N GLU A 673 21.38 -3.24 -7.22
CA GLU A 673 20.76 -4.44 -7.82
C GLU A 673 19.41 -4.76 -7.15
N LYS A 674 19.38 -4.80 -5.81
CA LYS A 674 18.15 -5.01 -5.04
C LYS A 674 17.09 -3.94 -5.33
N PHE A 675 17.50 -2.67 -5.38
CA PHE A 675 16.62 -1.54 -5.70
C PHE A 675 16.06 -1.65 -7.12
N ALA A 676 16.92 -1.88 -8.12
CA ALA A 676 16.49 -2.08 -9.50
C ALA A 676 15.49 -3.24 -9.63
N LYS A 677 15.74 -4.37 -8.94
CA LYS A 677 14.80 -5.51 -8.91
C LYS A 677 13.41 -5.12 -8.36
N ALA A 678 13.35 -4.18 -7.42
CA ALA A 678 12.08 -3.72 -6.82
C ALA A 678 11.29 -2.79 -7.75
N ILE A 679 11.96 -1.81 -8.37
CA ILE A 679 11.30 -0.81 -9.23
C ILE A 679 11.09 -1.29 -10.67
N ASN A 680 11.77 -2.35 -11.12
CA ASN A 680 11.59 -2.87 -12.46
C ASN A 680 10.15 -3.37 -12.67
N LYS A 681 9.57 -3.01 -13.82
CA LYS A 681 8.24 -3.43 -14.28
C LYS A 681 8.36 -3.89 -15.73
N PRO A 682 7.57 -4.87 -16.19
CA PRO A 682 7.51 -5.21 -17.61
C PRO A 682 7.12 -3.99 -18.48
N PRO A 683 7.59 -3.89 -19.75
CA PRO A 683 7.27 -2.80 -20.69
C PRO A 683 5.78 -2.67 -21.09
N LYS A 684 4.90 -2.35 -20.15
CA LYS A 684 3.48 -2.06 -20.39
C LYS A 684 3.34 -0.70 -21.10
N PRO A 685 2.54 -0.59 -22.18
CA PRO A 685 2.20 0.72 -22.76
C PRO A 685 1.30 1.49 -21.80
N ASP A 686 1.55 2.78 -21.62
CA ASP A 686 0.59 3.67 -20.96
C ASP A 686 -0.48 4.17 -21.96
N SER A 687 -1.39 5.04 -21.50
CA SER A 687 -2.45 5.62 -22.33
C SER A 687 -1.95 6.48 -23.51
N SER A 688 -0.67 6.87 -23.53
CA SER A 688 -0.02 7.52 -24.67
C SER A 688 0.64 6.53 -25.65
N GLY A 689 0.59 5.23 -25.35
CA GLY A 689 1.33 4.18 -26.04
C GLY A 689 2.81 4.08 -25.64
N THR A 690 3.27 4.92 -24.71
CA THR A 690 4.67 4.95 -24.27
C THR A 690 4.92 3.84 -23.27
N ARG A 691 5.80 2.89 -23.61
CA ARG A 691 6.11 1.76 -22.72
C ARG A 691 6.94 2.18 -21.53
N THR A 692 6.61 1.67 -20.34
CA THR A 692 7.41 1.81 -19.12
C THR A 692 8.85 1.37 -19.38
N MET A 693 9.81 2.20 -18.96
CA MET A 693 11.23 1.96 -19.14
C MET A 693 11.73 0.92 -18.11
N PRO A 694 12.27 -0.24 -18.53
CA PRO A 694 12.87 -1.19 -17.60
C PRO A 694 14.00 -0.56 -16.81
N VAL A 695 14.17 -1.00 -15.56
CA VAL A 695 15.25 -0.54 -14.69
C VAL A 695 16.10 -1.71 -14.24
N ARG A 696 17.42 -1.57 -14.35
CA ARG A 696 18.41 -2.61 -14.06
C ARG A 696 19.60 -2.03 -13.32
N SER A 697 20.36 -2.87 -12.64
CA SER A 697 21.72 -2.51 -12.19
C SER A 697 22.74 -3.14 -13.14
N LYS A 698 23.85 -2.43 -13.39
CA LYS A 698 24.98 -2.99 -14.11
C LYS A 698 25.68 -4.01 -13.23
N ARG A 699 25.91 -5.20 -13.78
CA ARG A 699 26.83 -6.17 -13.17
C ARG A 699 28.25 -5.61 -13.19
N SER A 700 28.89 -5.57 -12.03
CA SER A 700 30.31 -5.31 -11.91
C SER A 700 31.15 -6.59 -12.04
N PHE A 701 32.41 -6.38 -12.40
CA PHE A 701 33.44 -7.40 -12.54
C PHE A 701 34.71 -6.88 -11.87
N GLU A 702 35.49 -7.76 -11.24
CA GLU A 702 36.81 -7.40 -10.71
C GLU A 702 37.79 -7.13 -11.85
N LEU A 703 38.69 -6.15 -11.70
CA LEU A 703 39.69 -5.78 -12.72
C LEU A 703 40.55 -6.98 -13.15
N TYR A 704 40.96 -7.84 -12.21
CA TYR A 704 41.76 -9.04 -12.51
C TYR A 704 40.95 -10.17 -13.19
N GLY A 705 39.62 -10.11 -13.14
CA GLY A 705 38.69 -11.05 -13.78
C GLY A 705 38.11 -10.49 -15.09
N MET A 706 38.89 -9.72 -15.84
CA MET A 706 38.40 -9.05 -17.06
C MET A 706 37.98 -10.03 -18.16
N GLU A 707 38.63 -11.18 -18.25
CA GLU A 707 38.36 -12.20 -19.26
C GLU A 707 36.96 -12.82 -19.11
N ASP A 708 36.52 -13.10 -17.88
CA ASP A 708 35.15 -13.55 -17.55
C ASP A 708 34.06 -12.66 -18.16
N PHE A 709 34.32 -11.36 -18.36
CA PHE A 709 33.37 -10.46 -18.99
C PHE A 709 33.35 -10.64 -20.52
N PHE A 710 34.52 -10.76 -21.16
CA PHE A 710 34.63 -10.92 -22.61
C PHE A 710 34.10 -12.28 -23.08
N GLU A 711 34.29 -13.34 -22.30
CA GLU A 711 33.71 -14.67 -22.56
C GLU A 711 32.18 -14.68 -22.49
N ARG A 712 31.58 -13.80 -21.68
CA ARG A 712 30.12 -13.66 -21.54
C ARG A 712 29.47 -12.80 -22.64
N MET A 713 30.24 -12.28 -23.59
CA MET A 713 29.70 -11.49 -24.70
C MET A 713 29.53 -12.33 -25.97
N ASP A 714 28.28 -12.43 -26.42
CA ASP A 714 27.89 -13.06 -27.68
C ASP A 714 28.12 -12.11 -28.88
N THR A 715 28.29 -12.65 -30.08
CA THR A 715 28.45 -11.86 -31.31
C THR A 715 27.13 -11.80 -32.08
N TYR A 716 26.49 -10.62 -32.11
CA TYR A 716 25.23 -10.39 -32.81
C TYR A 716 25.42 -9.62 -34.12
N GLN A 717 24.57 -9.87 -35.11
CA GLN A 717 24.44 -9.04 -36.31
C GLN A 717 23.43 -7.90 -36.09
N LEU A 718 23.89 -6.66 -36.23
CA LEU A 718 23.06 -5.46 -36.14
C LEU A 718 22.29 -5.18 -37.44
N LYS A 719 21.30 -4.28 -37.36
CA LYS A 719 20.42 -3.90 -38.49
C LYS A 719 21.14 -3.29 -39.70
N ASP A 720 22.32 -2.70 -39.50
CA ASP A 720 23.23 -2.22 -40.55
C ASP A 720 24.08 -3.34 -41.19
N GLY A 721 23.97 -4.57 -40.69
CA GLY A 721 24.74 -5.73 -41.10
C GLY A 721 26.05 -5.94 -40.31
N ALA A 722 26.46 -4.97 -39.48
CA ALA A 722 27.70 -5.07 -38.71
C ALA A 722 27.61 -6.12 -37.60
N ARG A 723 28.67 -6.91 -37.42
CA ARG A 723 28.78 -7.87 -36.32
C ARG A 723 29.45 -7.19 -35.12
N ARG A 724 28.84 -7.26 -33.94
CA ARG A 724 29.34 -6.63 -32.70
C ARG A 724 29.17 -7.57 -31.51
N LYS A 725 30.08 -7.47 -30.54
CA LYS A 725 29.94 -8.11 -29.23
C LYS A 725 28.84 -7.42 -28.43
N GLY A 726 27.85 -8.18 -27.98
CA GLY A 726 26.74 -7.70 -27.15
C GLY A 726 26.76 -8.38 -25.78
N TYR A 727 26.32 -7.65 -24.76
CA TYR A 727 26.12 -8.18 -23.42
C TYR A 727 24.65 -8.55 -23.23
N LYS A 728 24.37 -9.83 -22.98
CA LYS A 728 23.02 -10.37 -22.85
C LYS A 728 22.37 -9.94 -21.53
N VAL A 729 21.10 -9.56 -21.61
CA VAL A 729 20.28 -9.07 -20.49
C VAL A 729 19.03 -9.94 -20.38
N ARG A 730 18.88 -10.60 -19.25
CA ARG A 730 17.76 -11.52 -19.01
C ARG A 730 16.48 -10.78 -18.69
N ASN A 731 15.36 -11.33 -19.16
CA ASN A 731 14.01 -10.83 -18.87
C ASN A 731 13.14 -11.96 -18.31
N THR A 732 12.28 -11.61 -17.34
CA THR A 732 11.41 -12.57 -16.67
C THR A 732 10.12 -12.85 -17.45
N ASN A 733 9.51 -11.79 -17.97
CA ASN A 733 8.20 -11.83 -18.65
C ASN A 733 8.28 -11.38 -20.13
N GLU A 734 9.49 -11.13 -20.65
CA GLU A 734 9.75 -10.85 -22.05
C GLU A 734 10.90 -11.75 -22.55
N PRO A 735 11.11 -11.91 -23.87
CA PRO A 735 12.32 -12.51 -24.40
C PRO A 735 13.58 -11.75 -23.95
N ASP A 736 14.69 -12.49 -23.82
CA ASP A 736 16.00 -11.90 -23.52
C ASP A 736 16.38 -10.82 -24.54
N ARG A 737 17.05 -9.78 -24.04
CA ARG A 737 17.57 -8.66 -24.84
C ARG A 737 19.10 -8.64 -24.74
N PHE A 738 19.75 -7.77 -25.49
CA PHE A 738 21.16 -7.44 -25.30
C PHE A 738 21.39 -5.96 -25.55
N TYR A 739 22.47 -5.40 -25.00
CA TYR A 739 22.99 -4.11 -25.45
C TYR A 739 24.41 -4.30 -25.96
N VAL A 740 24.91 -3.35 -26.76
CA VAL A 740 26.26 -3.40 -27.31
C VAL A 740 27.12 -2.44 -26.50
N PRO A 741 28.05 -2.90 -25.65
CA PRO A 741 28.92 -1.99 -24.92
C PRO A 741 29.78 -1.14 -25.87
N ARG A 742 30.21 0.01 -25.37
CA ARG A 742 31.10 0.99 -26.02
C ARG A 742 32.35 1.29 -25.19
N GLY A 743 32.49 0.66 -24.04
CA GLY A 743 33.63 0.83 -23.17
C GLY A 743 33.48 0.13 -21.83
N LEU A 744 34.54 0.15 -21.03
CA LEU A 744 34.53 -0.26 -19.63
C LEU A 744 34.75 0.97 -18.74
N LEU A 745 33.92 1.12 -17.72
CA LEU A 745 34.07 2.15 -16.69
C LEU A 745 34.59 1.49 -15.41
N PHE A 746 35.81 1.83 -15.03
CA PHE A 746 36.48 1.33 -13.84
C PHE A 746 36.18 2.23 -12.63
N LEU A 747 35.85 1.61 -11.51
CA LEU A 747 35.51 2.24 -10.23
C LEU A 747 36.45 1.68 -9.15
N SER A 748 37.06 2.55 -8.35
CA SER A 748 37.90 2.09 -7.24
C SER A 748 37.04 1.76 -6.01
N GLU A 749 37.37 0.65 -5.34
CA GLU A 749 36.81 0.30 -4.03
C GLU A 749 37.44 1.11 -2.89
N VAL A 750 38.67 1.57 -3.10
CA VAL A 750 39.50 2.27 -2.11
C VAL A 750 39.71 3.72 -2.50
N ARG A 751 39.82 4.59 -1.50
CA ARG A 751 40.14 5.99 -1.75
C ARG A 751 41.51 6.16 -2.39
N ASN A 752 41.64 7.23 -3.17
CA ASN A 752 42.85 7.56 -3.92
C ASN A 752 44.14 7.68 -3.07
N ASP A 753 44.03 7.99 -1.77
CA ASP A 753 45.15 8.07 -0.83
C ASP A 753 45.70 6.69 -0.39
N TYR A 754 44.98 5.61 -0.72
CA TYR A 754 45.31 4.22 -0.42
C TYR A 754 45.51 3.36 -1.69
N MET A 755 46.04 2.16 -1.48
CA MET A 755 46.16 1.08 -2.46
C MET A 755 45.84 -0.24 -1.77
N LYS A 756 44.88 -1.02 -2.30
CA LYS A 756 44.61 -2.40 -1.86
C LYS A 756 45.65 -3.33 -2.49
N LEU A 757 46.37 -4.09 -1.68
CA LEU A 757 47.46 -4.96 -2.12
C LEU A 757 47.36 -6.32 -1.41
N PHE A 758 47.85 -7.39 -2.03
CA PHE A 758 47.84 -8.74 -1.45
C PHE A 758 49.22 -9.13 -0.94
N SER A 759 49.34 -9.60 0.30
CA SER A 759 50.60 -10.08 0.86
C SER A 759 50.72 -11.60 0.65
N LYS A 760 51.55 -12.04 -0.29
CA LYS A 760 51.85 -13.46 -0.51
C LYS A 760 52.40 -14.14 0.77
N THR A 761 53.18 -13.40 1.58
CA THR A 761 53.76 -13.90 2.86
C THR A 761 52.73 -14.11 3.98
N HIS A 762 51.73 -13.22 4.10
CA HIS A 762 50.72 -13.29 5.16
C HIS A 762 49.38 -13.87 4.69
N ASN A 763 49.27 -14.20 3.40
CA ASN A 763 48.07 -14.67 2.72
C ASN A 763 46.81 -13.80 2.96
N LYS A 764 46.99 -12.47 3.09
CA LYS A 764 45.90 -11.51 3.34
C LYS A 764 46.12 -10.17 2.62
N PHE A 765 45.02 -9.46 2.39
CA PHE A 765 45.04 -8.09 1.86
C PHE A 765 45.55 -7.08 2.90
N TYR A 766 46.20 -6.02 2.43
CA TYR A 766 46.63 -4.87 3.20
C TYR A 766 46.42 -3.57 2.41
N PHE A 767 46.45 -2.44 3.11
CA PHE A 767 46.31 -1.12 2.53
C PHE A 767 47.63 -0.35 2.66
N TYR A 768 48.16 0.13 1.53
CA TYR A 768 49.31 1.04 1.51
C TYR A 768 48.84 2.48 1.35
N HIS A 769 49.16 3.34 2.31
CA HIS A 769 48.84 4.76 2.26
C HIS A 769 49.94 5.53 1.51
N LYS A 770 49.60 6.06 0.32
CA LYS A 770 50.54 6.67 -0.62
C LYS A 770 51.37 7.81 -0.03
N ALA A 771 50.72 8.74 0.69
CA ALA A 771 51.38 9.90 1.27
C ALA A 771 52.25 9.56 2.50
N ARG A 772 51.75 8.69 3.40
CA ARG A 772 52.50 8.26 4.60
C ARG A 772 53.59 7.22 4.29
N LYS A 773 53.58 6.62 3.09
CA LYS A 773 54.46 5.51 2.67
C LYS A 773 54.47 4.33 3.65
N ALA A 774 53.29 4.01 4.17
CA ALA A 774 53.12 3.00 5.22
C ALA A 774 52.04 1.99 4.83
N SER A 775 52.27 0.71 5.17
CA SER A 775 51.36 -0.40 4.95
C SER A 775 50.68 -0.79 6.26
N PHE A 776 49.37 -1.05 6.20
CA PHE A 776 48.57 -1.48 7.34
C PHE A 776 47.71 -2.68 6.92
N PHE A 777 47.74 -3.76 7.70
CA PHE A 777 46.73 -4.80 7.59
C PHE A 777 45.42 -4.32 8.24
N PRO A 778 44.23 -4.82 7.83
CA PRO A 778 42.95 -4.37 8.38
C PRO A 778 42.87 -4.46 9.91
N ASP A 779 43.41 -5.53 10.48
CA ASP A 779 43.53 -5.79 11.93
C ASP A 779 44.43 -4.80 12.69
N GLN A 780 45.23 -3.99 11.98
CA GLN A 780 46.13 -2.99 12.55
C GLN A 780 45.56 -1.55 12.42
N MET A 781 44.48 -1.37 11.68
CA MET A 781 43.86 -0.07 11.46
C MET A 781 42.83 0.22 12.56
N LYS A 782 42.85 1.44 13.10
CA LYS A 782 41.82 1.91 14.06
C LYS A 782 40.43 2.11 13.41
N CYS A 783 40.41 2.30 12.10
CA CYS A 783 39.23 2.57 11.28
C CYS A 783 39.57 2.11 9.86
N VAL A 784 39.05 0.95 9.44
CA VAL A 784 39.25 0.43 8.08
C VAL A 784 38.38 1.20 7.09
N GLU A 785 37.30 1.78 7.59
CA GLU A 785 36.33 2.63 6.91
C GLU A 785 36.98 3.89 6.31
N GLU A 786 38.10 4.36 6.88
CA GLU A 786 38.93 5.43 6.31
C GLU A 786 39.54 5.08 4.94
N THR A 787 39.57 3.80 4.54
CA THR A 787 40.06 3.39 3.22
C THR A 787 38.96 3.32 2.17
N ILE A 788 37.68 3.28 2.56
CA ILE A 788 36.55 2.98 1.66
C ILE A 788 36.27 4.15 0.72
N ALA A 789 36.22 3.86 -0.59
CA ALA A 789 35.77 4.81 -1.59
C ALA A 789 34.27 5.10 -1.44
N SER A 790 33.91 6.32 -1.06
CA SER A 790 32.53 6.82 -1.08
C SER A 790 32.04 7.02 -2.52
N PHE A 791 30.72 7.13 -2.72
CA PHE A 791 30.12 7.41 -4.04
C PHE A 791 30.81 8.58 -4.77
N ARG A 792 31.07 9.69 -4.05
CA ARG A 792 31.79 10.85 -4.60
C ARG A 792 33.20 10.50 -5.05
N ASN A 793 33.96 9.73 -4.25
CA ASN A 793 35.31 9.34 -4.64
C ASN A 793 35.31 8.38 -5.85
N CYS A 794 34.39 7.41 -5.90
CA CYS A 794 34.23 6.55 -7.08
C CYS A 794 33.85 7.38 -8.31
N LEU A 795 32.92 8.34 -8.19
CA LEU A 795 32.48 9.18 -9.31
C LEU A 795 33.62 10.09 -9.80
N GLU A 796 34.28 10.83 -8.91
CA GLU A 796 35.35 11.78 -9.28
C GLU A 796 36.60 11.09 -9.87
N ASN A 797 36.83 9.81 -9.55
CA ASN A 797 38.08 9.11 -9.85
C ASN A 797 37.90 7.85 -10.70
N ARG A 798 36.73 7.71 -11.32
CA ARG A 798 36.45 6.67 -12.31
C ARG A 798 37.34 6.81 -13.54
N VAL A 799 37.73 5.69 -14.12
CA VAL A 799 38.52 5.62 -15.36
C VAL A 799 37.65 5.03 -16.46
N LEU A 800 37.63 5.64 -17.65
CA LEU A 800 36.83 5.20 -18.79
C LEU A 800 37.73 4.73 -19.93
N TRP A 801 37.62 3.46 -20.29
CA TRP A 801 38.16 2.92 -21.52
C TRP A 801 37.08 2.92 -22.61
N SER A 802 37.11 3.91 -23.49
CA SER A 802 36.20 4.02 -24.63
C SER A 802 36.70 3.18 -25.83
N TRP A 803 35.75 2.53 -26.51
CA TRP A 803 35.99 1.73 -27.71
C TRP A 803 35.56 2.50 -28.95
N HIS A 804 36.50 3.22 -29.54
CA HIS A 804 36.33 3.92 -30.81
C HIS A 804 36.49 2.97 -32.01
N ASP A 805 37.23 1.87 -31.83
CA ASP A 805 37.45 0.84 -32.85
C ASP A 805 37.07 -0.57 -32.34
N VAL A 806 36.44 -1.38 -33.19
CA VAL A 806 36.14 -2.80 -32.90
C VAL A 806 37.39 -3.62 -32.61
N ARG A 807 38.54 -3.21 -33.14
CA ARG A 807 39.84 -3.86 -32.97
C ARG A 807 40.35 -3.78 -31.52
N GLN A 808 39.88 -2.82 -30.73
CA GLN A 808 40.32 -2.65 -29.33
C GLN A 808 39.93 -3.80 -28.40
N VAL A 809 38.87 -4.56 -28.72
CA VAL A 809 38.33 -5.64 -27.86
C VAL A 809 38.65 -7.06 -28.32
N LEU A 810 39.39 -7.19 -29.42
CA LEU A 810 39.84 -8.48 -29.94
C LEU A 810 40.81 -9.14 -28.95
N SER A 811 40.70 -10.46 -28.79
CA SER A 811 41.66 -11.27 -28.04
C SER A 811 43.05 -11.25 -28.67
N GLU A 812 44.07 -11.73 -27.95
CA GLU A 812 45.43 -11.91 -28.49
C GLU A 812 45.45 -12.74 -29.79
N GLN A 813 44.66 -13.82 -29.85
CA GLN A 813 44.56 -14.68 -31.03
C GLN A 813 43.95 -13.96 -32.25
N GLU A 814 42.92 -13.14 -32.03
CA GLU A 814 42.25 -12.38 -33.09
C GLU A 814 43.05 -11.14 -33.54
N SER A 815 43.84 -10.54 -32.64
CA SER A 815 44.58 -9.31 -32.89
C SER A 815 46.01 -9.51 -33.44
N ALA A 816 46.51 -10.74 -33.50
CA ALA A 816 47.88 -11.09 -33.93
C ALA A 816 48.30 -10.63 -35.35
N ARG A 817 47.36 -10.15 -36.18
CA ARG A 817 47.61 -9.60 -37.53
C ARG A 817 47.02 -8.20 -37.74
N VAL A 818 46.67 -7.52 -36.65
CA VAL A 818 45.93 -6.27 -36.67
C VAL A 818 46.85 -5.11 -36.30
N GLU A 819 46.99 -4.13 -37.19
CA GLU A 819 47.72 -2.91 -36.90
C GLU A 819 47.03 -2.12 -35.78
N LYS A 820 47.79 -1.84 -34.70
CA LYS A 820 47.36 -1.06 -33.54
C LYS A 820 47.65 0.42 -33.76
N ASP A 821 46.66 1.27 -33.47
CA ASP A 821 46.87 2.71 -33.34
C ASP A 821 47.57 2.99 -31.99
N PRO A 822 48.76 3.62 -31.97
CA PRO A 822 49.50 3.90 -30.74
C PRO A 822 48.81 4.91 -29.80
N GLN A 823 47.72 5.55 -30.24
CA GLN A 823 46.88 6.44 -29.41
C GLN A 823 45.74 5.70 -28.68
N LEU A 824 45.45 4.45 -29.05
CA LEU A 824 44.35 3.67 -28.46
C LEU A 824 44.86 2.59 -27.51
N VAL A 825 44.06 2.28 -26.49
CA VAL A 825 44.29 1.14 -25.60
C VAL A 825 43.53 -0.08 -26.12
N TYR A 826 44.21 -1.22 -26.20
CA TYR A 826 43.66 -2.51 -26.60
C TYR A 826 43.55 -3.45 -25.39
N ARG A 827 42.63 -4.42 -25.49
CA ARG A 827 42.44 -5.50 -24.51
C ARG A 827 43.76 -6.19 -24.16
N THR A 828 44.58 -6.51 -25.16
CA THR A 828 45.90 -7.13 -24.99
C THR A 828 46.89 -6.27 -24.20
N ASP A 829 46.74 -4.94 -24.19
CA ASP A 829 47.60 -4.07 -23.37
C ASP A 829 47.19 -4.15 -21.88
N LEU A 830 45.89 -4.29 -21.60
CA LEU A 830 45.34 -4.53 -20.26
C LEU A 830 45.65 -5.95 -19.76
N GLU A 831 45.52 -6.98 -20.60
CA GLU A 831 45.94 -8.36 -20.28
C GLU A 831 47.43 -8.40 -19.87
N GLN A 832 48.31 -7.76 -20.65
CA GLN A 832 49.73 -7.65 -20.31
C GLN A 832 49.97 -6.87 -19.02
N PHE A 833 49.21 -5.81 -18.75
CA PHE A 833 49.28 -5.07 -17.49
C PHE A 833 48.91 -5.96 -16.29
N LEU A 834 47.82 -6.74 -16.39
CA LEU A 834 47.39 -7.67 -15.35
C LEU A 834 48.47 -8.72 -15.06
N VAL A 835 49.07 -9.31 -16.10
CA VAL A 835 50.18 -10.27 -15.94
C VAL A 835 51.37 -9.62 -15.22
N ARG A 836 51.83 -8.44 -15.68
CA ARG A 836 52.98 -7.73 -15.10
C ARG A 836 52.80 -7.35 -13.62
N LYS A 837 51.57 -7.13 -13.16
CA LYS A 837 51.24 -6.75 -11.77
C LYS A 837 50.83 -7.92 -10.87
N SER A 838 50.65 -9.13 -11.43
CA SER A 838 50.29 -10.35 -10.68
C SER A 838 51.52 -11.14 -10.19
N VAL A 839 52.65 -10.99 -10.89
CA VAL A 839 53.97 -11.53 -10.52
C VAL A 839 54.51 -10.83 -9.28
#